data_AF-A0A3M0WGF4-F1
#
_entry.id   AF-A0A3M0WGF4-F1
#
_cell.length_a   1.000
_cell.length_b   1.000
_cell.length_c   1.000
_cell.angle_alpha   90.00
_cell.angle_beta   90.00
_cell.angle_gamma   90.00
#
_symmetry.space_group_name_H-M   'P 1'
#
loop_
_entity.id
_entity.type
_entity.pdbx_description
1 polymer ?
#
loop_
_entity_poly.entity_id
_entity_poly.type
_entity_poly.pdbx_seq_one_letter_code
_entity_poly.pdbx_strand_id
1 'polypeptide(L)'
;KQRTPKITRIEVAEKNFLEKKAKAIRVFVTNHKDLNEISSKVAKLPGVICRREHDIPLIQKYIKEKKVNPLRWHTVDAEPIGEEDFAGFPKIVKTELVLKAKKIESTEKSDFEPKILAFDIETESQEVGNGKILLISIYSKNFRKVLTWKFKSKKSFVESFESEKEMVKAFSDIVCQQKPDILTGYFSDGFDIPYLISAAKRLKVPLFLGPIKNPPQIVRGNPISAKIPGLVHIDTFKFIRNVFSQYLQSETLSLNEVAKELLGMEKKEFDFSKISSMNYEDWEKFAEYNLHDSKLSYELLRKIWQDIKEFCLIVKDPLFDTTRNSMSSNVESYIIQNLDKFNEIAEKRPTPEEITKRRAKGRYAGAFVFEPTPGIYENLVMFDFTSMYASVIVAYNLSKSTYLGNKKFSKKPGFFPRLLKEIIELRKKHKKEYAKNQSPLLKARSNAYKLLANASYGYQGFFAARYYCFEAAAATARLARENLKKTMEKIKKEGYKIIYSDTDSIAFLRGKKSKKEVIQLLKRINSELPEAMELDLEDFYMRGLFVHKRTTKSGAKKKYALLSEEGKLKIRGFETVRRDWCMLARRLQSDIIEKILKTGNEKKALLLLKETIKKLREGKIQKNELIIKTQLKKPIDSYQSKGPHVIAAEKMKKSGTKVFAGSIIEYFVGKTKEKRKKIGEAVFLPEENADYDPSYYLNNQVLPAVENIFDIFGINIKEIIEGKKQTSLLDFK
;
A
#
# COMPACT_ATOMS: atom_id res chain seq x y z
N LYS A 1 -20.40 -0.60 41.50
CA LYS A 1 -19.36 0.08 42.33
C LYS A 1 -18.64 1.12 41.47
N GLN A 2 -18.72 2.40 41.82
CA GLN A 2 -17.94 3.45 41.16
C GLN A 2 -16.45 3.14 41.39
N ARG A 3 -15.69 3.05 40.31
CA ARG A 3 -14.27 2.70 40.36
C ARG A 3 -13.46 3.90 40.83
N THR A 4 -12.68 3.75 41.89
CA THR A 4 -11.77 4.79 42.37
C THR A 4 -10.38 4.61 41.76
N PRO A 5 -9.88 5.55 40.94
CA PRO A 5 -8.50 5.56 40.46
C PRO A 5 -7.52 5.54 41.63
N LYS A 6 -6.55 4.60 41.62
CA LYS A 6 -5.52 4.50 42.68
C LYS A 6 -4.14 4.30 42.09
N ILE A 7 -3.17 5.02 42.66
CA ILE A 7 -1.73 4.77 42.48
C ILE A 7 -1.37 3.61 43.43
N THR A 8 -0.73 2.58 42.91
CA THR A 8 -0.34 1.39 43.69
C THR A 8 1.12 1.42 44.12
N ARG A 9 1.98 2.00 43.28
CA ARG A 9 3.42 2.06 43.50
C ARG A 9 4.01 3.22 42.73
N ILE A 10 5.13 3.74 43.22
CA ILE A 10 5.95 4.73 42.55
C ILE A 10 7.41 4.25 42.57
N GLU A 11 8.11 4.42 41.45
CA GLU A 11 9.54 4.12 41.34
C GLU A 11 10.28 5.30 40.74
N VAL A 12 11.43 5.64 41.31
CA VAL A 12 12.37 6.59 40.70
C VAL A 12 13.24 5.83 39.70
N ALA A 13 13.41 6.37 38.50
CA ALA A 13 14.23 5.77 37.46
C ALA A 13 15.12 6.83 36.80
N GLU A 14 16.38 6.51 36.59
CA GLU A 14 17.26 7.28 35.72
C GLU A 14 17.11 6.79 34.28
N LYS A 15 16.63 7.68 33.42
CA LYS A 15 16.31 7.41 32.02
C LYS A 15 16.90 8.48 31.12
N ASN A 16 16.84 8.28 29.82
CA ASN A 16 17.04 9.32 28.83
C ASN A 16 15.68 9.83 28.34
N PHE A 17 15.59 11.13 28.08
CA PHE A 17 14.47 11.74 27.36
C PHE A 17 14.99 12.76 26.34
N LEU A 18 14.78 12.45 25.06
CA LEU A 18 15.39 13.10 23.90
C LEU A 18 16.92 13.19 24.03
N GLU A 19 17.57 12.05 24.26
CA GLU A 19 19.02 11.86 24.51
C GLU A 19 19.58 12.52 25.80
N LYS A 20 18.76 13.23 26.56
CA LYS A 20 19.20 13.90 27.80
C LYS A 20 18.90 13.01 29.00
N LYS A 21 19.84 12.91 29.95
CA LYS A 21 19.58 12.27 31.25
C LYS A 21 18.38 12.94 31.92
N ALA A 22 17.46 12.14 32.40
CA ALA A 22 16.22 12.54 33.03
C ALA A 22 15.96 11.68 34.27
N LYS A 23 15.70 12.34 35.41
CA LYS A 23 15.16 11.68 36.59
C LYS A 23 13.65 11.53 36.38
N ALA A 24 13.20 10.31 36.15
CA ALA A 24 11.81 10.00 35.87
C ALA A 24 11.15 9.33 37.09
N ILE A 25 9.85 9.55 37.22
CA ILE A 25 9.01 8.88 38.22
C ILE A 25 8.04 7.97 37.48
N ARG A 26 8.19 6.66 37.66
CA ARG A 26 7.27 5.67 37.12
C ARG A 26 6.12 5.48 38.10
N VAL A 27 4.91 5.76 37.63
CA VAL A 27 3.69 5.66 38.43
C VAL A 27 2.90 4.43 38.00
N PHE A 28 2.62 3.55 38.95
CA PHE A 28 1.81 2.35 38.73
C PHE A 28 0.37 2.62 39.19
N VAL A 29 -0.58 2.18 38.39
CA VAL A 29 -2.01 2.39 38.63
C VAL A 29 -2.74 1.05 38.67
N THR A 30 -3.83 0.97 39.42
CA THR A 30 -4.61 -0.26 39.57
C THR A 30 -5.16 -0.78 38.23
N ASN A 31 -5.57 0.10 37.32
CA ASN A 31 -6.06 -0.32 36.01
C ASN A 31 -5.85 0.75 34.93
N HIS A 32 -5.45 0.31 33.73
CA HIS A 32 -5.04 1.17 32.61
C HIS A 32 -6.06 2.24 32.21
N LYS A 33 -7.37 2.00 32.41
CA LYS A 33 -8.41 3.00 32.07
C LYS A 33 -8.30 4.29 32.92
N ASP A 34 -7.68 4.22 34.10
CA ASP A 34 -7.50 5.37 34.99
C ASP A 34 -6.25 6.20 34.64
N LEU A 35 -5.41 5.71 33.72
CA LEU A 35 -4.09 6.29 33.44
C LEU A 35 -4.17 7.74 32.96
N ASN A 36 -5.18 8.07 32.16
CA ASN A 36 -5.38 9.44 31.66
C ASN A 36 -5.79 10.40 32.78
N GLU A 37 -6.69 9.98 33.67
CA GLU A 37 -7.12 10.82 34.79
C GLU A 37 -5.96 11.05 35.78
N ILE A 38 -5.32 9.97 36.21
CA ILE A 38 -4.20 10.02 37.16
C ILE A 38 -3.05 10.84 36.57
N SER A 39 -2.65 10.58 35.32
CA SER A 39 -1.56 11.34 34.69
C SER A 39 -1.89 12.82 34.52
N SER A 40 -3.17 13.19 34.37
CA SER A 40 -3.59 14.59 34.27
C SER A 40 -3.49 15.30 35.61
N LYS A 41 -3.79 14.61 36.71
CA LYS A 41 -3.59 15.12 38.08
C LYS A 41 -2.11 15.26 38.42
N VAL A 42 -1.31 14.22 38.13
CA VAL A 42 0.15 14.22 38.35
C VAL A 42 0.84 15.32 37.56
N ALA A 43 0.40 15.60 36.32
CA ALA A 43 0.99 16.65 35.48
C ALA A 43 0.84 18.08 36.04
N LYS A 44 -0.03 18.29 37.04
CA LYS A 44 -0.22 19.60 37.71
C LYS A 44 0.66 19.78 38.95
N LEU A 45 1.37 18.72 39.38
CA LEU A 45 2.19 18.80 40.58
C LEU A 45 3.44 19.66 40.33
N PRO A 46 3.87 20.49 41.31
CA PRO A 46 5.09 21.26 41.21
C PRO A 46 6.31 20.39 40.87
N GLY A 47 7.17 20.87 39.98
CA GLY A 47 8.38 20.16 39.55
C GLY A 47 8.17 19.08 38.48
N VAL A 48 6.92 18.75 38.12
CA VAL A 48 6.64 17.82 37.00
C VAL A 48 6.77 18.56 35.67
N ILE A 49 7.89 18.33 34.98
CA ILE A 49 8.17 18.96 33.68
C ILE A 49 7.21 18.46 32.61
N CYS A 50 6.97 17.14 32.55
CA CYS A 50 6.07 16.54 31.57
C CYS A 50 5.63 15.12 31.94
N ARG A 51 4.53 14.65 31.31
CA ARG A 51 4.06 13.25 31.38
C ARG A 51 4.33 12.49 30.08
N ARG A 52 4.73 11.22 30.18
CA ARG A 52 5.06 10.35 29.04
C ARG A 52 4.44 8.97 29.19
N GLU A 53 4.39 8.23 28.09
CA GLU A 53 3.92 6.83 28.00
C GLU A 53 2.51 6.51 28.52
N HIS A 54 1.71 7.53 28.86
CA HIS A 54 0.31 7.39 29.26
C HIS A 54 -0.63 7.07 28.08
N ASP A 55 -0.15 7.28 26.86
CA ASP A 55 -0.89 7.13 25.60
C ASP A 55 -0.36 5.97 24.74
N ILE A 56 0.51 5.11 25.30
CA ILE A 56 0.91 3.85 24.66
C ILE A 56 -0.21 2.82 24.90
N PRO A 57 -0.73 2.16 23.85
CA PRO A 57 -1.75 1.12 24.00
C PRO A 57 -1.30 0.02 24.98
N LEU A 58 -2.21 -0.44 25.85
CA LEU A 58 -1.90 -1.43 26.88
C LEU A 58 -1.24 -2.70 26.31
N ILE A 59 -1.78 -3.24 25.21
CA ILE A 59 -1.24 -4.46 24.60
C ILE A 59 0.17 -4.23 24.07
N GLN A 60 0.42 -3.09 23.43
CA GLN A 60 1.76 -2.72 22.95
C GLN A 60 2.75 -2.58 24.11
N LYS A 61 2.33 -1.92 25.20
CA LYS A 61 3.11 -1.79 26.43
C LYS A 61 3.41 -3.16 27.06
N TYR A 62 2.42 -4.05 27.11
CA TYR A 62 2.58 -5.39 27.63
C TYR A 62 3.61 -6.20 26.82
N ILE A 63 3.51 -6.19 25.48
CA ILE A 63 4.48 -6.84 24.59
C ILE A 63 5.90 -6.31 24.84
N LYS A 64 6.05 -4.99 24.92
CA LYS A 64 7.35 -4.34 25.18
C LYS A 64 7.95 -4.76 26.53
N GLU A 65 7.18 -4.61 27.62
CA GLU A 65 7.66 -4.82 28.98
C GLU A 65 7.86 -6.31 29.32
N LYS A 66 6.99 -7.19 28.80
CA LYS A 66 7.03 -8.63 29.07
C LYS A 66 7.77 -9.43 28.00
N LYS A 67 8.22 -8.77 26.92
CA LYS A 67 8.92 -9.38 25.78
C LYS A 67 8.13 -10.53 25.11
N VAL A 68 6.80 -10.51 25.21
CA VAL A 68 5.91 -11.49 24.59
C VAL A 68 5.67 -11.11 23.14
N ASN A 69 6.71 -11.28 22.32
CA ASN A 69 6.68 -10.92 20.90
C ASN A 69 5.64 -11.76 20.14
N PRO A 70 4.75 -11.13 19.34
CA PRO A 70 3.81 -11.85 18.47
C PRO A 70 4.50 -12.79 17.48
N LEU A 71 3.84 -13.91 17.16
CA LEU A 71 4.33 -14.94 16.22
C LEU A 71 5.69 -15.55 16.59
N ARG A 72 6.11 -15.44 17.85
CA ARG A 72 7.24 -16.18 18.41
C ARG A 72 6.76 -17.18 19.44
N TRP A 73 7.43 -18.32 19.49
CA TRP A 73 7.28 -19.28 20.57
C TRP A 73 7.94 -18.76 21.85
N HIS A 74 7.30 -18.97 22.99
CA HIS A 74 7.82 -18.59 24.30
C HIS A 74 7.80 -19.79 25.24
N THR A 75 8.85 -19.92 26.05
CA THR A 75 8.82 -20.75 27.26
C THR A 75 8.26 -19.93 28.41
N VAL A 76 7.33 -20.52 29.15
CA VAL A 76 6.67 -19.87 30.28
C VAL A 76 6.90 -20.72 31.51
N ASP A 77 7.65 -20.18 32.47
CA ASP A 77 7.68 -20.69 33.84
C ASP A 77 6.46 -20.12 34.56
N ALA A 78 5.54 -20.99 34.94
CA ALA A 78 4.27 -20.61 35.55
C ALA A 78 3.78 -21.66 36.53
N GLU A 79 2.95 -21.20 37.47
CA GLU A 79 2.13 -22.06 38.32
C GLU A 79 0.68 -22.07 37.80
N PRO A 80 0.00 -23.23 37.76
CA PRO A 80 -1.42 -23.28 37.49
C PRO A 80 -2.19 -22.63 38.65
N ILE A 81 -3.25 -21.90 38.32
CA ILE A 81 -4.14 -21.26 39.30
C ILE A 81 -5.61 -21.54 38.92
N GLY A 82 -6.52 -21.46 39.89
CA GLY A 82 -7.96 -21.53 39.63
C GLY A 82 -8.45 -20.31 38.85
N GLU A 83 -9.57 -20.45 38.12
CA GLU A 83 -10.20 -19.32 37.44
C GLU A 83 -10.67 -18.25 38.45
N GLU A 84 -11.15 -18.68 39.63
CA GLU A 84 -11.53 -17.81 40.74
C GLU A 84 -10.37 -17.01 41.35
N ASP A 85 -9.15 -17.55 41.28
CA ASP A 85 -7.95 -16.90 41.84
C ASP A 85 -7.46 -15.73 40.96
N PHE A 86 -7.90 -15.68 39.69
CA PHE A 86 -7.59 -14.59 38.79
C PHE A 86 -8.65 -13.48 38.88
N ALA A 87 -8.38 -12.47 39.71
CA ALA A 87 -9.25 -11.32 39.87
C ALA A 87 -9.58 -10.64 38.51
N GLY A 88 -10.84 -10.76 38.07
CA GLY A 88 -11.31 -10.20 36.81
C GLY A 88 -11.29 -11.16 35.62
N PHE A 89 -11.17 -12.48 35.86
CA PHE A 89 -11.33 -13.49 34.82
C PHE A 89 -12.72 -13.37 34.16
N PRO A 90 -12.81 -13.20 32.83
CA PRO A 90 -14.10 -13.09 32.18
C PRO A 90 -14.75 -14.48 32.15
N LYS A 91 -15.87 -14.66 32.88
CA LYS A 91 -16.68 -15.91 32.89
C LYS A 91 -17.09 -16.44 31.50
N ILE A 92 -16.97 -15.61 30.47
CA ILE A 92 -17.29 -15.94 29.07
C ILE A 92 -16.14 -16.62 28.33
N VAL A 93 -14.93 -16.59 28.88
CA VAL A 93 -13.77 -17.31 28.35
C VAL A 93 -13.74 -18.67 29.04
N LYS A 94 -13.78 -19.74 28.27
CA LYS A 94 -13.49 -21.09 28.77
C LYS A 94 -12.03 -21.38 28.46
N THR A 95 -11.24 -21.68 29.47
CA THR A 95 -9.83 -22.06 29.30
C THR A 95 -9.59 -23.45 29.88
N GLU A 96 -8.74 -24.23 29.22
CA GLU A 96 -8.28 -25.52 29.75
C GLU A 96 -7.23 -25.33 30.85
N LEU A 97 -6.55 -24.16 30.85
CA LEU A 97 -5.44 -23.87 31.73
C LEU A 97 -5.31 -22.37 31.98
N VAL A 98 -5.21 -21.98 33.25
CA VAL A 98 -4.84 -20.62 33.67
C VAL A 98 -3.48 -20.68 34.35
N LEU A 99 -2.54 -19.90 33.82
CA LEU A 99 -1.17 -19.86 34.29
C LEU A 99 -0.83 -18.50 34.86
N LYS A 100 -0.30 -18.48 36.09
CA LYS A 100 0.37 -17.31 36.64
C LYS A 100 1.85 -17.36 36.27
N ALA A 101 2.19 -16.65 35.20
CA ALA A 101 3.56 -16.61 34.69
C ALA A 101 4.51 -15.91 35.67
N LYS A 102 5.54 -16.63 36.10
CA LYS A 102 6.70 -16.12 36.86
C LYS A 102 7.72 -15.53 35.90
N LYS A 103 7.99 -16.22 34.80
CA LYS A 103 8.98 -15.82 33.78
C LYS A 103 8.51 -16.22 32.39
N ILE A 104 8.79 -15.38 31.40
CA ILE A 104 8.51 -15.64 29.99
C ILE A 104 9.78 -15.36 29.19
N GLU A 105 10.21 -16.33 28.39
CA GLU A 105 11.40 -16.20 27.54
C GLU A 105 11.06 -16.56 26.09
N SER A 106 11.51 -15.74 25.14
CA SER A 106 11.35 -16.06 23.72
C SER A 106 12.28 -17.18 23.31
N THR A 107 11.80 -18.07 22.45
CA THR A 107 12.58 -19.15 21.85
C THR A 107 12.88 -18.85 20.38
N GLU A 108 13.86 -19.54 19.82
CA GLU A 108 14.23 -19.40 18.39
C GLU A 108 13.35 -20.22 17.44
N LYS A 109 12.45 -21.07 17.96
CA LYS A 109 11.50 -21.82 17.12
C LYS A 109 10.57 -20.83 16.40
N SER A 110 10.49 -20.93 15.07
CA SER A 110 9.78 -19.92 14.24
C SER A 110 8.67 -20.47 13.34
N ASP A 111 8.39 -21.78 13.37
CA ASP A 111 7.57 -22.39 12.32
C ASP A 111 6.11 -22.50 12.76
N PHE A 112 5.48 -21.33 12.91
CA PHE A 112 4.02 -21.23 12.95
C PHE A 112 3.49 -21.08 11.52
N GLU A 113 2.63 -22.01 11.12
CA GLU A 113 1.80 -21.92 9.92
C GLU A 113 0.32 -21.93 10.36
N PRO A 114 -0.45 -20.87 10.08
CA PRO A 114 -1.80 -20.73 10.61
C PRO A 114 -2.80 -21.63 9.91
N LYS A 115 -3.76 -22.17 10.67
CA LYS A 115 -5.02 -22.66 10.11
C LYS A 115 -5.86 -21.48 9.65
N ILE A 116 -5.90 -21.28 8.33
CA ILE A 116 -6.65 -20.19 7.70
C ILE A 116 -8.04 -20.68 7.29
N LEU A 117 -9.06 -19.89 7.59
CA LEU A 117 -10.41 -20.00 7.04
C LEU A 117 -10.76 -18.70 6.33
N ALA A 118 -11.07 -18.77 5.04
CA ALA A 118 -11.56 -17.64 4.27
C ALA A 118 -13.08 -17.71 4.14
N PHE A 119 -13.71 -16.54 4.04
CA PHE A 119 -15.14 -16.42 3.80
C PHE A 119 -15.46 -15.18 2.95
N ASP A 120 -16.63 -15.20 2.33
CA ASP A 120 -17.17 -14.13 1.50
C ASP A 120 -18.70 -14.22 1.45
N ILE A 121 -19.41 -13.09 1.42
CA ILE A 121 -20.88 -13.06 1.39
C ILE A 121 -21.44 -12.45 0.11
N GLU A 122 -22.61 -12.96 -0.31
CA GLU A 122 -23.41 -12.35 -1.37
C GLU A 122 -24.73 -11.82 -0.81
N THR A 123 -25.14 -10.63 -1.23
CA THR A 123 -26.25 -9.88 -0.60
C THR A 123 -27.18 -9.26 -1.62
N GLU A 124 -28.45 -9.06 -1.27
CA GLU A 124 -29.44 -8.37 -2.11
C GLU A 124 -29.06 -6.90 -2.41
N SER A 125 -28.33 -6.25 -1.50
CA SER A 125 -27.84 -4.88 -1.73
C SER A 125 -26.46 -4.67 -1.12
N GLN A 126 -25.67 -3.80 -1.76
CA GLN A 126 -24.32 -3.45 -1.31
C GLN A 126 -24.28 -2.45 -0.14
N GLU A 127 -25.42 -2.00 0.42
CA GLU A 127 -25.39 -1.30 1.72
C GLU A 127 -25.41 -2.29 2.86
N VAL A 128 -24.41 -2.16 3.73
CA VAL A 128 -24.45 -2.76 5.06
C VAL A 128 -25.75 -2.38 5.77
N GLY A 129 -26.57 -3.39 6.03
CA GLY A 129 -27.83 -3.26 6.75
C GLY A 129 -29.09 -3.17 5.89
N ASN A 130 -28.95 -2.95 4.58
CA ASN A 130 -30.10 -2.89 3.66
C ASN A 130 -30.06 -4.10 2.71
N GLY A 131 -30.89 -5.11 2.99
CA GLY A 131 -31.01 -6.35 2.20
C GLY A 131 -30.63 -7.60 3.01
N LYS A 132 -31.00 -8.77 2.48
CA LYS A 132 -30.66 -10.07 3.06
C LYS A 132 -29.34 -10.62 2.52
N ILE A 133 -28.68 -11.46 3.32
CA ILE A 133 -27.55 -12.28 2.86
C ILE A 133 -28.13 -13.48 2.12
N LEU A 134 -27.71 -13.70 0.88
CA LEU A 134 -28.19 -14.74 -0.01
C LEU A 134 -27.32 -16.00 0.07
N LEU A 135 -25.99 -15.81 0.07
CA LEU A 135 -25.00 -16.86 0.17
C LEU A 135 -23.88 -16.47 1.14
N ILE A 136 -23.31 -17.46 1.81
CA ILE A 136 -22.06 -17.33 2.58
C ILE A 136 -21.13 -18.46 2.13
N SER A 137 -20.02 -18.12 1.50
CA SER A 137 -18.99 -19.09 1.15
C SER A 137 -17.92 -19.17 2.23
N ILE A 138 -17.34 -20.36 2.36
CA ILE A 138 -16.28 -20.67 3.32
C ILE A 138 -15.27 -21.58 2.63
N TYR A 139 -13.99 -21.24 2.72
CA TYR A 139 -12.91 -22.01 2.10
C TYR A 139 -11.68 -22.14 2.99
N SER A 140 -11.09 -23.34 3.00
CA SER A 140 -9.74 -23.63 3.49
C SER A 140 -9.15 -24.79 2.67
N LYS A 141 -7.90 -25.20 2.93
CA LYS A 141 -7.19 -26.26 2.18
C LYS A 141 -8.03 -27.53 1.96
N ASN A 142 -8.72 -27.99 3.02
CA ASN A 142 -9.42 -29.27 3.05
C ASN A 142 -10.91 -29.12 3.38
N PHE A 143 -11.45 -27.91 3.32
CA PHE A 143 -12.86 -27.65 3.64
C PHE A 143 -13.39 -26.55 2.72
N ARG A 144 -14.54 -26.81 2.10
CA ARG A 144 -15.26 -25.85 1.26
C ARG A 144 -16.75 -26.00 1.51
N LYS A 145 -17.44 -24.89 1.76
CA LYS A 145 -18.91 -24.85 1.84
C LYS A 145 -19.45 -23.55 1.28
N VAL A 146 -20.68 -23.60 0.78
CA VAL A 146 -21.52 -22.46 0.46
C VAL A 146 -22.83 -22.68 1.18
N LEU A 147 -23.20 -21.76 2.04
CA LEU A 147 -24.46 -21.80 2.79
C LEU A 147 -25.46 -20.92 2.06
N THR A 148 -26.69 -21.38 1.90
CA THR A 148 -27.77 -20.59 1.27
C THR A 148 -29.12 -20.98 1.83
N TRP A 149 -30.11 -20.10 1.72
CA TRP A 149 -31.53 -20.41 2.00
C TRP A 149 -32.42 -20.17 0.76
N LYS A 150 -31.80 -19.99 -0.41
CA LYS A 150 -32.48 -19.57 -1.65
C LYS A 150 -32.87 -20.74 -2.54
N PHE A 151 -32.14 -21.84 -2.51
CA PHE A 151 -32.37 -23.01 -3.37
C PHE A 151 -31.82 -24.28 -2.72
N LYS A 152 -32.30 -25.45 -3.19
CA LYS A 152 -31.80 -26.78 -2.78
C LYS A 152 -30.80 -27.29 -3.81
N SER A 153 -29.52 -27.38 -3.44
CA SER A 153 -28.46 -27.83 -4.36
C SER A 153 -28.23 -29.34 -4.31
N LYS A 154 -27.76 -29.92 -5.42
CA LYS A 154 -27.23 -31.29 -5.46
C LYS A 154 -25.71 -31.35 -5.22
N LYS A 155 -25.02 -30.19 -5.21
CA LYS A 155 -23.57 -30.14 -5.04
C LYS A 155 -23.23 -30.32 -3.57
N SER A 156 -22.32 -31.24 -3.28
CA SER A 156 -21.92 -31.59 -1.91
C SER A 156 -21.30 -30.44 -1.11
N PHE A 157 -20.80 -29.39 -1.78
CA PHE A 157 -20.27 -28.20 -1.12
C PHE A 157 -21.33 -27.13 -0.85
N VAL A 158 -22.59 -27.30 -1.27
CA VAL A 158 -23.66 -26.35 -1.00
C VAL A 158 -24.59 -26.93 0.07
N GLU A 159 -24.88 -26.14 1.10
CA GLU A 159 -25.79 -26.51 2.18
C GLU A 159 -26.96 -25.52 2.23
N SER A 160 -28.16 -26.07 2.13
CA SER A 160 -29.40 -25.30 2.05
C SER A 160 -30.12 -25.28 3.40
N PHE A 161 -30.59 -24.10 3.79
CA PHE A 161 -31.30 -23.85 5.05
C PHE A 161 -32.71 -23.31 4.76
N GLU A 162 -33.62 -23.38 5.74
CA GLU A 162 -34.99 -22.90 5.58
C GLU A 162 -35.08 -21.38 5.68
N SER A 163 -34.07 -20.72 6.25
CA SER A 163 -34.07 -19.26 6.42
C SER A 163 -32.68 -18.64 6.49
N GLU A 164 -32.61 -17.33 6.23
CA GLU A 164 -31.40 -16.51 6.47
C GLU A 164 -30.90 -16.63 7.91
N LYS A 165 -31.83 -16.75 8.87
CA LYS A 165 -31.55 -16.92 10.30
C LYS A 165 -30.72 -18.17 10.57
N GLU A 166 -31.14 -19.29 10.02
CA GLU A 166 -30.46 -20.58 10.16
C GLU A 166 -29.12 -20.58 9.44
N MET A 167 -29.05 -20.01 8.24
CA MET A 167 -27.81 -19.87 7.48
C MET A 167 -26.75 -19.06 8.24
N VAL A 168 -27.12 -17.90 8.81
CA VAL A 168 -26.20 -17.05 9.59
C VAL A 168 -25.75 -17.75 10.88
N LYS A 169 -26.66 -18.49 11.54
CA LYS A 169 -26.31 -19.32 12.70
C LYS A 169 -25.33 -20.43 12.30
N ALA A 170 -25.59 -21.13 11.21
CA ALA A 170 -24.75 -22.21 10.71
C ALA A 170 -23.35 -21.70 10.34
N PHE A 171 -23.22 -20.52 9.73
CA PHE A 171 -21.92 -19.88 9.51
C PHE A 171 -21.16 -19.69 10.83
N SER A 172 -21.82 -19.13 11.85
CA SER A 172 -21.22 -18.93 13.18
C SER A 172 -20.75 -20.25 13.80
N ASP A 173 -21.57 -21.30 13.70
CA ASP A 173 -21.27 -22.63 14.23
C ASP A 173 -20.10 -23.29 13.47
N ILE A 174 -20.07 -23.17 12.14
CA ILE A 174 -18.97 -23.69 11.31
C ILE A 174 -17.65 -23.02 11.65
N VAL A 175 -17.59 -21.70 11.79
CA VAL A 175 -16.35 -21.00 12.17
C VAL A 175 -15.85 -21.50 13.53
N CYS A 176 -16.74 -21.64 14.51
CA CYS A 176 -16.41 -22.19 15.83
C CYS A 176 -15.92 -23.65 15.75
N GLN A 177 -16.54 -24.48 14.92
CA GLN A 177 -16.16 -25.89 14.73
C GLN A 177 -14.82 -26.03 14.02
N GLN A 178 -14.56 -25.19 13.02
CA GLN A 178 -13.31 -25.18 12.28
C GLN A 178 -12.13 -24.67 13.13
N LYS A 179 -12.37 -23.88 14.19
CA LYS A 179 -11.32 -23.35 15.08
C LYS A 179 -10.11 -22.79 14.31
N PRO A 180 -10.29 -21.86 13.36
CA PRO A 180 -9.16 -21.29 12.63
C PRO A 180 -8.28 -20.45 13.56
N ASP A 181 -7.00 -20.33 13.23
CA ASP A 181 -6.11 -19.32 13.83
C ASP A 181 -6.38 -17.94 13.24
N ILE A 182 -6.71 -17.92 11.94
CA ILE A 182 -6.99 -16.71 11.16
C ILE A 182 -8.29 -16.88 10.39
N LEU A 183 -9.21 -15.93 10.60
CA LEU A 183 -10.33 -15.70 9.69
C LEU A 183 -9.96 -14.60 8.70
N THR A 184 -10.19 -14.81 7.41
CA THR A 184 -9.84 -13.85 6.37
C THR A 184 -10.94 -13.66 5.33
N GLY A 185 -10.92 -12.50 4.69
CA GLY A 185 -11.72 -12.15 3.52
C GLY A 185 -11.03 -11.02 2.77
N TYR A 186 -11.65 -10.55 1.70
CA TYR A 186 -11.14 -9.44 0.89
C TYR A 186 -12.06 -8.23 1.02
N PHE A 187 -11.62 -7.19 1.74
CA PHE A 187 -12.45 -6.04 2.15
C PHE A 187 -13.51 -6.36 3.22
N SER A 188 -13.30 -7.46 3.96
CA SER A 188 -14.18 -7.95 5.01
C SER A 188 -14.31 -7.04 6.24
N ASP A 189 -13.37 -6.12 6.48
CA ASP A 189 -13.53 -5.09 7.53
C ASP A 189 -14.58 -4.03 7.14
N GLY A 190 -14.74 -3.77 5.85
CA GLY A 190 -15.60 -2.71 5.31
C GLY A 190 -16.98 -3.18 4.89
N PHE A 191 -17.13 -4.46 4.57
CA PHE A 191 -18.37 -5.03 4.01
C PHE A 191 -18.88 -6.23 4.80
N ASP A 192 -18.23 -7.40 4.67
CA ASP A 192 -18.77 -8.69 5.11
C ASP A 192 -19.10 -8.75 6.60
N ILE A 193 -18.14 -8.42 7.46
CA ILE A 193 -18.36 -8.50 8.92
C ILE A 193 -19.37 -7.45 9.38
N PRO A 194 -19.29 -6.16 8.98
CA PRO A 194 -20.36 -5.20 9.26
C PRO A 194 -21.76 -5.69 8.83
N TYR A 195 -21.86 -6.31 7.65
CA TYR A 195 -23.13 -6.85 7.14
C TYR A 195 -23.64 -8.01 7.99
N LEU A 196 -22.77 -8.99 8.31
CA LEU A 196 -23.10 -10.11 9.18
C LEU A 196 -23.54 -9.65 10.57
N ILE A 197 -22.88 -8.64 11.16
CA ILE A 197 -23.30 -8.06 12.45
C ILE A 197 -24.71 -7.44 12.31
N SER A 198 -24.96 -6.71 11.22
CA SER A 198 -26.27 -6.08 10.99
C SER A 198 -27.37 -7.13 10.79
N ALA A 199 -27.11 -8.16 9.98
CA ALA A 199 -28.03 -9.27 9.75
C ALA A 199 -28.31 -10.04 11.04
N ALA A 200 -27.29 -10.40 11.81
CA ALA A 200 -27.43 -11.10 13.08
C ALA A 200 -28.29 -10.33 14.09
N LYS A 201 -28.13 -9.01 14.17
CA LYS A 201 -28.98 -8.14 14.99
C LYS A 201 -30.43 -8.14 14.52
N ARG A 202 -30.67 -7.96 13.21
CA ARG A 202 -32.01 -7.99 12.60
C ARG A 202 -32.72 -9.32 12.84
N LEU A 203 -31.99 -10.43 12.70
CA LEU A 203 -32.50 -11.80 12.82
C LEU A 203 -32.56 -12.31 14.27
N LYS A 204 -32.03 -11.53 15.23
CA LYS A 204 -31.88 -11.91 16.65
C LYS A 204 -31.14 -13.25 16.81
N VAL A 205 -30.02 -13.41 16.10
CA VAL A 205 -29.14 -14.58 16.16
C VAL A 205 -27.80 -14.19 16.78
N PRO A 206 -27.25 -15.00 17.71
CA PRO A 206 -25.89 -14.79 18.18
C PRO A 206 -24.88 -15.06 17.06
N LEU A 207 -24.01 -14.10 16.77
CA LEU A 207 -22.89 -14.24 15.83
C LEU A 207 -21.60 -14.37 16.63
N PHE A 208 -21.21 -15.60 16.98
CA PHE A 208 -19.97 -15.90 17.68
C PHE A 208 -18.96 -16.52 16.71
N LEU A 209 -17.95 -15.75 16.33
CA LEU A 209 -16.93 -16.18 15.37
C LEU A 209 -15.62 -16.63 16.02
N GLY A 210 -15.45 -16.41 17.31
CA GLY A 210 -14.22 -16.76 18.03
C GLY A 210 -14.49 -17.65 19.25
N PRO A 211 -13.43 -18.14 19.91
CA PRO A 211 -13.54 -18.99 21.09
C PRO A 211 -14.21 -18.27 22.27
N ILE A 212 -14.13 -16.94 22.29
CA ILE A 212 -14.84 -16.11 23.26
C ILE A 212 -16.23 -15.82 22.67
N LYS A 213 -17.30 -16.24 23.37
CA LYS A 213 -18.71 -16.11 22.93
C LYS A 213 -19.23 -14.65 22.95
N ASN A 214 -18.50 -13.76 22.30
CA ASN A 214 -18.83 -12.37 22.09
C ASN A 214 -18.97 -12.09 20.60
N PRO A 215 -19.89 -11.19 20.21
CA PRO A 215 -20.01 -10.78 18.82
C PRO A 215 -18.75 -10.04 18.34
N PRO A 216 -18.44 -10.10 17.03
CA PRO A 216 -17.45 -9.23 16.41
C PRO A 216 -17.70 -7.75 16.74
N GLN A 217 -16.63 -7.01 16.99
CA GLN A 217 -16.67 -5.61 17.37
C GLN A 217 -16.14 -4.73 16.25
N ILE A 218 -16.93 -3.70 15.89
CA ILE A 218 -16.48 -2.68 14.95
C ILE A 218 -15.68 -1.62 15.70
N VAL A 219 -14.39 -1.53 15.35
CA VAL A 219 -13.52 -0.44 15.77
C VAL A 219 -13.73 0.73 14.82
N ARG A 220 -14.39 1.77 15.33
CA ARG A 220 -14.66 3.00 14.57
C ARG A 220 -13.33 3.73 14.30
N GLY A 221 -13.03 3.91 13.01
CA GLY A 221 -11.87 4.60 12.48
C GLY A 221 -12.11 4.89 10.99
N ASN A 222 -11.22 5.65 10.36
CA ASN A 222 -11.25 5.83 8.90
C ASN A 222 -9.98 5.21 8.29
N PRO A 223 -10.06 3.98 7.74
CA PRO A 223 -11.25 3.13 7.56
C PRO A 223 -11.62 2.30 8.80
N ILE A 224 -12.88 1.83 8.83
CA ILE A 224 -13.45 0.98 9.87
C ILE A 224 -12.74 -0.37 9.91
N SER A 225 -12.64 -1.02 11.08
CA SER A 225 -12.04 -2.36 11.23
C SER A 225 -12.90 -3.27 12.10
N ALA A 226 -12.90 -4.58 11.84
CA ALA A 226 -13.68 -5.56 12.59
C ALA A 226 -12.76 -6.49 13.39
N LYS A 227 -12.93 -6.49 14.71
CA LYS A 227 -12.16 -7.31 15.66
C LYS A 227 -13.00 -8.45 16.20
N ILE A 228 -12.47 -9.66 16.17
CA ILE A 228 -13.14 -10.86 16.69
C ILE A 228 -12.43 -11.25 18.00
N PRO A 229 -13.13 -11.28 19.15
CA PRO A 229 -12.52 -11.69 20.41
C PRO A 229 -11.95 -13.11 20.36
N GLY A 230 -10.65 -13.26 20.62
CA GLY A 230 -9.97 -14.56 20.63
C GLY A 230 -9.63 -15.15 19.27
N LEU A 231 -9.97 -14.48 18.16
CA LEU A 231 -9.64 -14.92 16.79
C LEU A 231 -9.03 -13.77 15.99
N VAL A 232 -7.90 -14.01 15.32
CA VAL A 232 -7.28 -12.98 14.50
C VAL A 232 -8.02 -12.88 13.17
N HIS A 233 -8.70 -11.75 12.96
CA HIS A 233 -9.25 -11.39 11.66
C HIS A 233 -8.21 -10.64 10.82
N ILE A 234 -7.88 -11.15 9.63
CA ILE A 234 -7.05 -10.46 8.64
C ILE A 234 -7.90 -10.12 7.41
N ASP A 235 -8.15 -8.82 7.22
CA ASP A 235 -8.64 -8.32 5.93
C ASP A 235 -7.46 -8.21 4.97
N THR A 236 -7.40 -9.12 4.00
CA THR A 236 -6.30 -9.23 3.04
C THR A 236 -6.13 -7.96 2.22
N PHE A 237 -7.23 -7.28 1.87
CA PHE A 237 -7.20 -6.03 1.12
C PHE A 237 -6.44 -4.93 1.87
N LYS A 238 -6.58 -4.83 3.20
CA LYS A 238 -5.95 -3.76 3.97
C LYS A 238 -4.43 -3.87 4.02
N PHE A 239 -3.91 -5.06 4.27
CA PHE A 239 -2.46 -5.26 4.26
C PHE A 239 -1.90 -5.00 2.87
N ILE A 240 -2.59 -5.48 1.82
CA ILE A 240 -2.19 -5.23 0.44
C ILE A 240 -2.17 -3.73 0.17
N ARG A 241 -3.24 -3.01 0.46
CA ARG A 241 -3.31 -1.57 0.22
C ARG A 241 -2.23 -0.79 0.98
N ASN A 242 -2.05 -1.07 2.27
CA ASN A 242 -1.25 -0.23 3.16
C ASN A 242 0.25 -0.54 3.12
N VAL A 243 0.63 -1.79 2.81
CA VAL A 243 2.01 -2.26 2.90
C VAL A 243 2.49 -2.85 1.58
N PHE A 244 1.69 -3.70 0.93
CA PHE A 244 2.13 -4.50 -0.21
C PHE A 244 1.98 -3.81 -1.57
N SER A 245 1.12 -2.80 -1.68
CA SER A 245 0.70 -2.18 -2.94
C SER A 245 1.84 -1.58 -3.75
N GLN A 246 2.91 -1.15 -3.09
CA GLN A 246 4.13 -0.66 -3.74
C GLN A 246 4.91 -1.74 -4.52
N TYR A 247 4.56 -3.01 -4.36
CA TYR A 247 5.10 -4.13 -5.13
C TYR A 247 4.19 -4.59 -6.26
N LEU A 248 2.98 -4.01 -6.38
CA LEU A 248 2.00 -4.37 -7.39
C LEU A 248 2.08 -3.43 -8.59
N GLN A 249 1.80 -3.99 -9.77
CA GLN A 249 1.59 -3.27 -11.03
C GLN A 249 0.11 -3.11 -11.35
N SER A 250 -0.75 -3.88 -10.68
CA SER A 250 -2.20 -3.83 -10.83
C SER A 250 -2.72 -2.41 -10.75
N GLU A 251 -3.67 -2.15 -11.64
CA GLU A 251 -4.35 -0.88 -11.69
C GLU A 251 -5.18 -0.73 -10.43
N THR A 252 -6.31 -1.38 -10.32
CA THR A 252 -7.11 -1.41 -9.09
C THR A 252 -6.55 -2.41 -8.09
N LEU A 253 -7.00 -2.30 -6.86
CA LEU A 253 -6.79 -3.31 -5.82
C LEU A 253 -8.05 -4.16 -5.67
N SER A 254 -8.75 -4.47 -6.76
CA SER A 254 -9.86 -5.42 -6.74
C SER A 254 -9.34 -6.84 -6.54
N LEU A 255 -10.19 -7.73 -6.00
CA LEU A 255 -9.82 -9.14 -5.81
C LEU A 255 -9.34 -9.78 -7.12
N ASN A 256 -10.02 -9.50 -8.24
CA ASN A 256 -9.67 -10.05 -9.54
C ASN A 256 -8.28 -9.66 -10.01
N GLU A 257 -7.97 -8.36 -10.03
CA GLU A 257 -6.69 -7.88 -10.57
C GLU A 257 -5.51 -8.31 -9.68
N VAL A 258 -5.69 -8.24 -8.36
CA VAL A 258 -4.66 -8.67 -7.41
C VAL A 258 -4.45 -10.19 -7.47
N ALA A 259 -5.51 -10.99 -7.58
CA ALA A 259 -5.40 -12.44 -7.77
C ALA A 259 -4.72 -12.79 -9.10
N LYS A 260 -5.05 -12.07 -10.18
CA LYS A 260 -4.43 -12.28 -11.49
C LYS A 260 -2.93 -12.02 -11.44
N GLU A 261 -2.52 -10.91 -10.84
CA GLU A 261 -1.11 -10.55 -10.74
C GLU A 261 -0.32 -11.49 -9.82
N LEU A 262 -0.85 -11.81 -8.64
CA LEU A 262 -0.09 -12.55 -7.62
C LEU A 262 -0.20 -14.08 -7.71
N LEU A 263 -1.32 -14.57 -8.24
CA LEU A 263 -1.65 -16.00 -8.31
C LEU A 263 -1.79 -16.53 -9.75
N GLY A 264 -1.97 -15.66 -10.75
CA GLY A 264 -2.36 -16.08 -12.10
C GLY A 264 -3.79 -16.60 -12.18
N MET A 265 -4.65 -16.26 -11.20
CA MET A 265 -6.05 -16.70 -11.12
C MET A 265 -6.99 -15.52 -11.32
N GLU A 266 -8.10 -15.73 -12.02
CA GLU A 266 -9.14 -14.72 -12.25
C GLU A 266 -10.43 -15.11 -11.52
N LYS A 267 -11.29 -14.12 -11.23
CA LYS A 267 -12.65 -14.36 -10.72
C LYS A 267 -13.47 -15.10 -11.78
N LYS A 268 -14.44 -15.91 -11.35
CA LYS A 268 -15.46 -16.42 -12.26
C LYS A 268 -16.35 -15.28 -12.74
N GLU A 269 -16.86 -15.36 -13.96
CA GLU A 269 -17.86 -14.41 -14.46
C GLU A 269 -19.25 -14.78 -13.93
N PHE A 270 -20.01 -13.78 -13.52
CA PHE A 270 -21.41 -13.93 -13.13
C PHE A 270 -22.21 -12.70 -13.57
N ASP A 271 -23.41 -12.94 -14.12
CA ASP A 271 -24.31 -11.88 -14.57
C ASP A 271 -25.22 -11.43 -13.41
N PHE A 272 -24.81 -10.37 -12.73
CA PHE A 272 -25.53 -9.79 -11.59
C PHE A 272 -26.91 -9.23 -11.96
N SER A 273 -27.21 -8.97 -13.24
CA SER A 273 -28.54 -8.49 -13.65
C SER A 273 -29.65 -9.52 -13.39
N LYS A 274 -29.29 -10.80 -13.31
CA LYS A 274 -30.23 -11.91 -13.10
C LYS A 274 -30.61 -12.15 -11.65
N ILE A 275 -30.03 -11.43 -10.67
CA ILE A 275 -30.26 -11.70 -9.24
C ILE A 275 -31.76 -11.75 -8.88
N SER A 276 -32.58 -10.88 -9.47
CA SER A 276 -34.02 -10.83 -9.22
C SER A 276 -34.83 -11.95 -9.89
N SER A 277 -34.25 -12.68 -10.84
CA SER A 277 -34.95 -13.67 -11.67
C SER A 277 -34.08 -14.91 -11.99
N MET A 278 -33.29 -15.37 -11.02
CA MET A 278 -32.40 -16.53 -11.19
C MET A 278 -33.17 -17.85 -11.27
N ASN A 279 -32.86 -18.67 -12.26
CA ASN A 279 -33.27 -20.08 -12.29
C ASN A 279 -32.31 -20.96 -11.45
N TYR A 280 -32.56 -22.26 -11.42
CA TYR A 280 -31.74 -23.20 -10.65
C TYR A 280 -30.26 -23.19 -11.08
N GLU A 281 -30.01 -23.21 -12.39
CA GLU A 281 -28.65 -23.20 -12.95
C GLU A 281 -27.90 -21.90 -12.64
N ASP A 282 -28.59 -20.76 -12.63
CA ASP A 282 -28.05 -19.46 -12.27
C ASP A 282 -27.62 -19.44 -10.79
N TRP A 283 -28.45 -19.97 -9.87
CA TRP A 283 -28.09 -20.12 -8.46
C TRP A 283 -26.89 -21.05 -8.25
N GLU A 284 -26.83 -22.16 -8.99
CA GLU A 284 -25.71 -23.09 -8.95
C GLU A 284 -24.40 -22.44 -9.43
N LYS A 285 -24.45 -21.58 -10.45
CA LYS A 285 -23.31 -20.78 -10.89
C LYS A 285 -22.94 -19.70 -9.87
N PHE A 286 -23.92 -19.08 -9.22
CA PHE A 286 -23.67 -18.05 -8.21
C PHE A 286 -22.99 -18.62 -6.96
N ALA A 287 -23.38 -19.84 -6.54
CA ALA A 287 -22.71 -20.56 -5.47
C ALA A 287 -21.25 -20.88 -5.83
N GLU A 288 -20.99 -21.28 -7.07
CA GLU A 288 -19.62 -21.50 -7.54
C GLU A 288 -18.78 -20.22 -7.61
N TYR A 289 -19.40 -19.10 -8.00
CA TYR A 289 -18.78 -17.78 -8.01
C TYR A 289 -18.34 -17.39 -6.60
N ASN A 290 -19.28 -17.37 -5.64
CA ASN A 290 -19.01 -16.97 -4.26
C ASN A 290 -17.97 -17.90 -3.60
N LEU A 291 -18.04 -19.22 -3.85
CA LEU A 291 -17.01 -20.13 -3.35
C LEU A 291 -15.61 -19.82 -3.89
N HIS A 292 -15.52 -19.46 -5.17
CA HIS A 292 -14.26 -19.12 -5.81
C HIS A 292 -13.66 -17.84 -5.23
N ASP A 293 -14.48 -16.86 -4.84
CA ASP A 293 -14.02 -15.62 -4.18
C ASP A 293 -13.40 -15.88 -2.80
N SER A 294 -14.02 -16.75 -2.00
CA SER A 294 -13.41 -17.26 -0.77
C SER A 294 -12.08 -17.99 -1.04
N LYS A 295 -12.01 -18.79 -2.10
CA LYS A 295 -10.76 -19.48 -2.50
C LYS A 295 -9.66 -18.48 -2.89
N LEU A 296 -9.98 -17.46 -3.69
CA LEU A 296 -9.01 -16.42 -4.06
C LEU A 296 -8.50 -15.67 -2.83
N SER A 297 -9.39 -15.32 -1.90
CA SER A 297 -9.02 -14.67 -0.63
C SER A 297 -8.07 -15.54 0.21
N TYR A 298 -8.36 -16.84 0.30
CA TYR A 298 -7.49 -17.83 0.96
C TYR A 298 -6.10 -17.91 0.32
N GLU A 299 -6.02 -18.08 -1.00
CA GLU A 299 -4.74 -18.22 -1.71
C GLU A 299 -3.93 -16.92 -1.70
N LEU A 300 -4.59 -15.77 -1.74
CA LEU A 300 -3.92 -14.47 -1.59
C LEU A 300 -3.29 -14.31 -0.21
N LEU A 301 -4.01 -14.63 0.86
CA LEU A 301 -3.45 -14.57 2.21
C LEU A 301 -2.24 -15.50 2.34
N ARG A 302 -2.33 -16.73 1.82
CA ARG A 302 -1.20 -17.67 1.80
C ARG A 302 0.00 -17.13 1.03
N LYS A 303 -0.25 -16.52 -0.13
CA LYS A 303 0.80 -15.95 -0.98
C LYS A 303 1.59 -14.85 -0.27
N ILE A 304 0.93 -14.02 0.53
CA ILE A 304 1.54 -12.89 1.25
C ILE A 304 1.81 -13.17 2.73
N TRP A 305 1.57 -14.40 3.20
CA TRP A 305 1.69 -14.75 4.61
C TRP A 305 3.11 -14.52 5.15
N GLN A 306 4.14 -14.87 4.38
CA GLN A 306 5.53 -14.65 4.79
C GLN A 306 5.85 -13.17 4.95
N ASP A 307 5.31 -12.31 4.08
CA ASP A 307 5.44 -10.86 4.22
C ASP A 307 4.75 -10.35 5.50
N ILE A 308 3.51 -10.79 5.77
CA ILE A 308 2.79 -10.43 7.00
C ILE A 308 3.56 -10.90 8.25
N LYS A 309 4.02 -12.15 8.25
CA LYS A 309 4.74 -12.79 9.36
C LYS A 309 6.03 -12.05 9.68
N GLU A 310 6.89 -11.85 8.68
CA GLU A 310 8.16 -11.14 8.86
C GLU A 310 7.95 -9.69 9.30
N PHE A 311 6.97 -9.02 8.71
CA PHE A 311 6.66 -7.64 9.08
C PHE A 311 6.17 -7.53 10.53
N CYS A 312 5.32 -8.47 10.99
CA CYS A 312 4.87 -8.58 12.38
C CYS A 312 6.02 -8.87 13.35
N LEU A 313 6.91 -9.81 13.02
CA LEU A 313 8.07 -10.18 13.82
C LEU A 313 9.06 -9.01 13.99
N ILE A 314 9.21 -8.18 12.97
CA ILE A 314 10.11 -7.03 12.98
C ILE A 314 9.50 -5.86 13.76
N VAL A 315 8.24 -5.51 13.50
CA VAL A 315 7.55 -4.38 14.14
C VAL A 315 7.19 -4.67 15.59
N LYS A 316 6.93 -5.94 15.93
CA LYS A 316 6.54 -6.43 17.26
C LYS A 316 5.21 -5.85 17.78
N ASP A 317 4.26 -5.66 16.88
CA ASP A 317 2.87 -5.32 17.21
C ASP A 317 1.94 -6.49 16.91
N PRO A 318 0.75 -6.57 17.55
CA PRO A 318 -0.20 -7.65 17.31
C PRO A 318 -0.52 -7.80 15.81
N LEU A 319 -0.72 -9.04 15.37
CA LEU A 319 -0.98 -9.36 13.96
C LEU A 319 -2.17 -8.59 13.37
N PHE A 320 -3.22 -8.40 14.17
CA PHE A 320 -4.38 -7.59 13.82
C PHE A 320 -4.02 -6.13 13.49
N ASP A 321 -3.16 -5.51 14.29
CA ASP A 321 -2.77 -4.11 14.16
C ASP A 321 -1.76 -3.94 13.03
N THR A 322 -0.74 -4.81 12.97
CA THR A 322 0.30 -4.82 11.93
C THR A 322 -0.31 -4.87 10.52
N THR A 323 -1.35 -5.68 10.32
CA THR A 323 -2.01 -5.83 9.01
C THR A 323 -2.86 -4.62 8.59
N ARG A 324 -3.11 -3.68 9.51
CA ARG A 324 -3.99 -2.51 9.30
C ARG A 324 -3.27 -1.18 9.42
N ASN A 325 -2.12 -1.18 10.09
CA ASN A 325 -1.33 0.01 10.32
C ASN A 325 -0.87 0.66 9.02
N SER A 326 -0.78 1.99 9.03
CA SER A 326 -0.03 2.73 8.01
C SER A 326 1.47 2.47 8.18
N MET A 327 2.25 2.73 7.14
CA MET A 327 3.70 2.63 7.24
C MET A 327 4.30 3.55 8.32
N SER A 328 3.77 4.76 8.50
CA SER A 328 4.18 5.66 9.60
C SER A 328 3.85 5.08 10.98
N SER A 329 2.71 4.41 11.13
CA SER A 329 2.34 3.73 12.38
C SER A 329 3.29 2.57 12.68
N ASN A 330 3.65 1.78 11.67
CA ASN A 330 4.60 0.68 11.81
C ASN A 330 6.01 1.16 12.18
N VAL A 331 6.47 2.30 11.63
CA VAL A 331 7.72 2.94 12.06
C VAL A 331 7.64 3.38 13.52
N GLU A 332 6.53 4.00 13.95
CA GLU A 332 6.33 4.39 15.36
C GLU A 332 6.38 3.18 16.30
N SER A 333 5.69 2.11 15.96
CA SER A 333 5.70 0.87 16.74
C SER A 333 7.09 0.26 16.82
N TYR A 334 7.81 0.16 15.71
CA TYR A 334 9.19 -0.32 15.70
C TYR A 334 10.08 0.52 16.63
N ILE A 335 9.94 1.86 16.62
CA ILE A 335 10.69 2.73 17.52
C ILE A 335 10.35 2.40 18.97
N ILE A 336 9.07 2.44 19.35
CA ILE A 336 8.60 2.20 20.72
C ILE A 336 9.11 0.85 21.26
N GLN A 337 9.04 -0.20 20.45
CA GLN A 337 9.44 -1.55 20.81
C GLN A 337 10.97 -1.72 20.98
N ASN A 338 11.77 -0.73 20.55
CA ASN A 338 13.23 -0.78 20.61
C ASN A 338 13.86 0.36 21.43
N LEU A 339 13.08 1.26 22.05
CA LEU A 339 13.62 2.37 22.88
C LEU A 339 14.40 1.92 24.11
N ASP A 340 14.10 0.73 24.66
CA ASP A 340 14.81 0.20 25.83
C ASP A 340 16.29 -0.05 25.56
N LYS A 341 16.68 -0.29 24.30
CA LYS A 341 18.09 -0.38 23.88
C LYS A 341 18.89 0.90 24.19
N PHE A 342 18.22 2.03 24.36
CA PHE A 342 18.82 3.35 24.60
C PHE A 342 18.45 3.93 25.96
N ASN A 343 17.79 3.15 26.82
CA ASN A 343 17.24 3.60 28.10
C ASN A 343 16.33 4.85 27.94
N GLU A 344 15.62 4.95 26.81
CA GLU A 344 14.93 6.16 26.37
C GLU A 344 13.42 6.11 26.69
N ILE A 345 12.85 7.22 27.17
CA ILE A 345 11.41 7.38 27.42
C ILE A 345 10.70 7.76 26.12
N ALA A 346 9.58 7.10 25.82
CA ALA A 346 8.82 7.42 24.62
C ALA A 346 8.12 8.79 24.70
N GLU A 347 8.26 9.59 23.64
CA GLU A 347 7.55 10.87 23.48
C GLU A 347 6.03 10.67 23.34
N LYS A 348 5.21 11.64 23.77
CA LYS A 348 3.74 11.60 23.62
C LYS A 348 3.29 11.84 22.18
N ARG A 349 2.09 11.36 21.83
CA ARG A 349 1.38 11.81 20.62
C ARG A 349 0.99 13.28 20.73
N PRO A 350 0.91 13.98 19.59
CA PRO A 350 0.50 15.37 19.61
C PRO A 350 -0.98 15.54 19.94
N THR A 351 -1.32 16.65 20.58
CA THR A 351 -2.72 17.08 20.74
C THR A 351 -3.28 17.59 19.41
N PRO A 352 -4.62 17.68 19.25
CA PRO A 352 -5.23 18.27 18.05
C PRO A 352 -4.71 19.68 17.75
N GLU A 353 -4.51 20.51 18.78
CA GLU A 353 -3.95 21.86 18.65
C GLU A 353 -2.50 21.83 18.14
N GLU A 354 -1.67 20.94 18.69
CA GLU A 354 -0.29 20.75 18.21
C GLU A 354 -0.27 20.28 16.75
N ILE A 355 -1.18 19.39 16.34
CA ILE A 355 -1.30 18.96 14.94
C ILE A 355 -1.65 20.17 14.04
N THR A 356 -2.58 21.02 14.46
CA THR A 356 -2.93 22.25 13.71
C THR A 356 -1.72 23.18 13.57
N LYS A 357 -0.98 23.44 14.66
CA LYS A 357 0.26 24.24 14.61
C LYS A 357 1.32 23.63 13.71
N ARG A 358 1.49 22.31 13.75
CA ARG A 358 2.44 21.58 12.88
C ARG A 358 2.05 21.68 11.40
N ARG A 359 0.76 21.65 11.07
CA ARG A 359 0.27 21.85 9.69
C ARG A 359 0.48 23.29 9.21
N ALA A 360 0.34 24.27 10.10
CA ALA A 360 0.55 25.69 9.79
C ALA A 360 2.01 26.04 9.43
N LYS A 361 3.00 25.20 9.78
CA LYS A 361 4.41 25.36 9.36
C LYS A 361 4.62 25.29 7.82
N GLY A 362 3.60 24.89 7.07
CA GLY A 362 3.66 24.85 5.60
C GLY A 362 4.48 23.68 5.06
N ARG A 363 5.03 23.84 3.86
CA ARG A 363 5.80 22.82 3.14
C ARG A 363 7.26 23.25 3.03
N TYR A 364 8.17 22.29 3.09
CA TYR A 364 9.58 22.50 2.76
C TYR A 364 9.87 22.05 1.31
N ALA A 365 10.97 22.53 0.74
CA ALA A 365 11.38 22.17 -0.62
C ALA A 365 11.61 20.65 -0.74
N GLY A 366 10.97 20.03 -1.74
CA GLY A 366 11.01 18.59 -2.01
C GLY A 366 12.28 18.11 -2.71
N ALA A 367 12.19 16.95 -3.36
CA ALA A 367 13.32 16.34 -4.06
C ALA A 367 13.90 17.21 -5.18
N PHE A 368 15.19 17.02 -5.49
CA PHE A 368 15.80 17.60 -6.68
C PHE A 368 15.54 16.70 -7.89
N VAL A 369 15.26 17.33 -9.03
CA VAL A 369 15.20 16.65 -10.32
C VAL A 369 16.05 17.47 -11.29
N PHE A 370 17.11 16.85 -11.79
CA PHE A 370 17.86 17.39 -12.91
C PHE A 370 17.01 17.20 -14.17
N GLU A 371 16.73 18.29 -14.86
CA GLU A 371 15.85 18.23 -16.02
C GLU A 371 16.49 17.37 -17.11
N PRO A 372 15.76 16.38 -17.66
CA PRO A 372 16.34 15.54 -18.70
C PRO A 372 16.62 16.37 -19.94
N THR A 373 17.73 16.11 -20.62
CA THR A 373 17.89 16.56 -22.01
C THR A 373 17.08 15.64 -22.92
N PRO A 374 16.01 16.12 -23.58
CA PRO A 374 15.19 15.28 -24.45
C PRO A 374 16.03 14.68 -25.57
N GLY A 375 15.76 13.44 -25.92
CA GLY A 375 16.54 12.72 -26.92
C GLY A 375 16.46 11.20 -26.76
N ILE A 376 16.98 10.51 -27.78
CA ILE A 376 17.38 9.12 -27.67
C ILE A 376 18.89 9.06 -27.43
N TYR A 377 19.31 8.25 -26.47
CA TYR A 377 20.71 8.10 -26.10
C TYR A 377 21.09 6.64 -26.05
N GLU A 378 22.33 6.34 -26.41
CA GLU A 378 22.90 5.00 -26.33
C GLU A 378 23.93 4.90 -25.21
N ASN A 379 24.20 3.67 -24.74
CA ASN A 379 25.23 3.39 -23.74
C ASN A 379 25.04 4.17 -22.42
N LEU A 380 23.82 4.14 -21.89
CA LEU A 380 23.49 4.77 -20.62
C LEU A 380 23.91 3.90 -19.43
N VAL A 381 24.30 4.57 -18.36
CA VAL A 381 24.51 3.98 -17.04
C VAL A 381 23.58 4.69 -16.08
N MET A 382 22.94 3.93 -15.18
CA MET A 382 22.17 4.49 -14.07
C MET A 382 22.79 4.07 -12.74
N PHE A 383 23.12 5.05 -11.92
CA PHE A 383 23.43 4.86 -10.51
C PHE A 383 22.22 5.24 -9.65
N ASP A 384 22.02 4.56 -8.52
CA ASP A 384 20.91 4.83 -7.59
C ASP A 384 21.37 4.79 -6.13
N PHE A 385 20.96 5.76 -5.32
CA PHE A 385 21.29 5.77 -3.90
C PHE A 385 20.46 4.75 -3.14
N THR A 386 21.12 3.83 -2.43
CA THR A 386 20.44 2.84 -1.61
C THR A 386 19.78 3.50 -0.41
N SER A 387 18.45 3.68 -0.48
CA SER A 387 17.66 4.30 0.60
C SER A 387 18.13 5.72 0.95
N MET A 388 18.29 6.58 -0.07
CA MET A 388 18.84 7.94 0.03
C MET A 388 18.42 8.70 1.28
N TYR A 389 17.13 8.98 1.48
CA TYR A 389 16.67 9.76 2.63
C TYR A 389 17.01 9.11 3.98
N ALA A 390 16.87 7.78 4.08
CA ALA A 390 17.20 7.06 5.31
C ALA A 390 18.70 7.13 5.61
N SER A 391 19.55 6.95 4.60
CA SER A 391 20.99 7.08 4.74
C SER A 391 21.42 8.51 5.11
N VAL A 392 20.77 9.54 4.58
CA VAL A 392 21.04 10.95 4.94
C VAL A 392 20.66 11.23 6.40
N ILE A 393 19.53 10.68 6.87
CA ILE A 393 19.14 10.78 8.29
C ILE A 393 20.24 10.20 9.19
N VAL A 394 20.78 9.05 8.83
CA VAL A 394 21.86 8.37 9.58
C VAL A 394 23.16 9.17 9.50
N ALA A 395 23.63 9.47 8.29
CA ALA A 395 24.91 10.13 8.03
C ALA A 395 25.05 11.49 8.73
N TYR A 396 23.95 12.25 8.78
CA TYR A 396 23.94 13.59 9.36
C TYR A 396 23.23 13.66 10.72
N ASN A 397 22.89 12.50 11.30
CA ASN A 397 22.29 12.36 12.62
C ASN A 397 21.02 13.23 12.81
N LEU A 398 20.10 13.18 11.84
CA LEU A 398 18.95 14.09 11.76
C LEU A 398 17.72 13.50 12.43
N SER A 399 17.31 14.06 13.57
CA SER A 399 16.10 13.64 14.27
C SER A 399 15.59 14.70 15.24
N LYS A 400 14.39 14.46 15.80
CA LYS A 400 13.85 15.30 16.89
C LYS A 400 14.78 15.32 18.11
N SER A 401 15.34 14.18 18.50
CA SER A 401 16.14 14.06 19.73
C SER A 401 17.53 14.69 19.59
N THR A 402 18.03 14.80 18.36
CA THR A 402 19.32 15.41 18.06
C THR A 402 19.24 16.88 17.65
N TYR A 403 18.03 17.44 17.51
CA TYR A 403 17.84 18.84 17.12
C TYR A 403 18.20 19.80 18.26
N LEU A 404 19.15 20.71 18.02
CA LEU A 404 19.67 21.66 19.01
C LEU A 404 19.05 23.06 18.89
N GLY A 405 18.09 23.26 18.00
CA GLY A 405 17.61 24.59 17.62
C GLY A 405 18.41 25.21 16.49
N ASN A 406 17.93 26.33 15.93
CA ASN A 406 18.61 27.10 14.89
C ASN A 406 19.13 26.26 13.70
N LYS A 407 18.36 25.24 13.27
CA LYS A 407 18.72 24.32 12.18
C LYS A 407 20.01 23.50 12.43
N LYS A 408 20.47 23.37 13.68
CA LYS A 408 21.64 22.59 14.08
C LYS A 408 21.24 21.24 14.69
N PHE A 409 22.09 20.24 14.50
CA PHE A 409 21.93 18.89 15.05
C PHE A 409 23.18 18.49 15.82
N SER A 410 22.99 17.66 16.86
CA SER A 410 24.07 17.11 17.68
C SER A 410 24.99 16.22 16.84
N LYS A 411 26.29 16.25 17.15
CA LYS A 411 27.26 15.27 16.62
C LYS A 411 27.21 13.94 17.37
N LYS A 412 26.67 13.92 18.60
CA LYS A 412 26.47 12.67 19.35
C LYS A 412 25.32 11.90 18.71
N PRO A 413 25.52 10.63 18.31
CA PRO A 413 24.47 9.84 17.65
C PRO A 413 23.18 9.83 18.47
N GLY A 414 22.03 9.96 17.81
CA GLY A 414 20.71 9.84 18.44
C GLY A 414 20.12 8.44 18.31
N PHE A 415 19.14 8.09 19.14
CA PHE A 415 18.48 6.79 19.11
C PHE A 415 17.77 6.55 17.77
N PHE A 416 17.12 7.58 17.20
CA PHE A 416 16.37 7.43 15.95
C PHE A 416 17.30 7.14 14.75
N PRO A 417 18.38 7.92 14.52
CA PRO A 417 19.38 7.56 13.51
C PRO A 417 20.06 6.21 13.75
N ARG A 418 20.35 5.84 15.01
CA ARG A 418 20.91 4.52 15.34
C ARG A 418 19.98 3.36 14.97
N LEU A 419 18.69 3.47 15.31
CA LEU A 419 17.68 2.47 14.91
C LEU A 419 17.56 2.36 13.39
N LEU A 420 17.59 3.48 12.69
CA LEU A 420 17.52 3.48 11.23
C LEU A 420 18.77 2.88 10.59
N LYS A 421 19.96 3.09 11.18
CA LYS A 421 21.19 2.43 10.77
C LYS A 421 21.06 0.90 10.88
N GLU A 422 20.55 0.41 12.02
CA GLU A 422 20.28 -1.02 12.25
C GLU A 422 19.34 -1.60 11.16
N ILE A 423 18.23 -0.90 10.84
CA ILE A 423 17.30 -1.30 9.77
C ILE A 423 18.03 -1.41 8.42
N ILE A 424 18.85 -0.43 8.07
CA ILE A 424 19.58 -0.40 6.78
C ILE A 424 20.59 -1.56 6.72
N GLU A 425 21.33 -1.80 7.79
CA GLU A 425 22.33 -2.88 7.87
C GLU A 425 21.68 -4.26 7.79
N LEU A 426 20.58 -4.48 8.53
CA LEU A 426 19.79 -5.72 8.48
C LEU A 426 19.22 -5.95 7.07
N ARG A 427 18.71 -4.90 6.42
CA ARG A 427 18.27 -4.99 5.02
C ARG A 427 19.42 -5.42 4.11
N LYS A 428 20.60 -4.80 4.23
CA LYS A 428 21.77 -5.14 3.40
C LYS A 428 22.18 -6.60 3.60
N LYS A 429 22.20 -7.08 4.85
CA LYS A 429 22.46 -8.48 5.19
C LYS A 429 21.46 -9.41 4.49
N HIS A 430 20.15 -9.19 4.68
CA HIS A 430 19.13 -10.07 4.11
C HIS A 430 18.99 -9.96 2.59
N LYS A 431 19.29 -8.81 1.97
CA LYS A 431 19.41 -8.67 0.50
C LYS A 431 20.54 -9.55 -0.03
N LYS A 432 21.71 -9.58 0.64
CA LYS A 432 22.84 -10.44 0.27
C LYS A 432 22.51 -11.92 0.45
N GLU A 433 21.86 -12.29 1.54
CA GLU A 433 21.39 -13.67 1.78
C GLU A 433 20.38 -14.11 0.71
N TYR A 434 19.41 -13.26 0.37
CA TYR A 434 18.43 -13.53 -0.68
C TYR A 434 19.06 -13.69 -2.07
N ALA A 435 20.11 -12.92 -2.38
CA ALA A 435 20.84 -13.06 -3.63
C ALA A 435 21.55 -14.41 -3.75
N LYS A 436 21.97 -15.01 -2.62
CA LYS A 436 22.57 -16.35 -2.57
C LYS A 436 21.51 -17.45 -2.55
N ASN A 437 20.39 -17.22 -1.87
CA ASN A 437 19.29 -18.16 -1.71
C ASN A 437 17.96 -17.43 -1.89
N GLN A 438 17.28 -17.66 -3.02
CA GLN A 438 16.04 -16.99 -3.41
C GLN A 438 14.80 -17.50 -2.63
N SER A 439 14.90 -17.57 -1.31
CA SER A 439 13.81 -17.98 -0.41
C SER A 439 12.75 -16.86 -0.28
N PRO A 440 11.44 -17.20 -0.31
CA PRO A 440 10.36 -16.25 -0.03
C PRO A 440 10.51 -15.55 1.33
N LEU A 441 11.02 -16.26 2.35
CA LEU A 441 11.25 -15.72 3.69
C LEU A 441 12.28 -14.59 3.67
N LEU A 442 13.43 -14.82 3.03
CA LEU A 442 14.50 -13.82 2.94
C LEU A 442 14.06 -12.60 2.12
N LYS A 443 13.25 -12.82 1.08
CA LYS A 443 12.64 -11.75 0.29
C LYS A 443 11.71 -10.90 1.17
N ALA A 444 10.78 -11.53 1.88
CA ALA A 444 9.84 -10.89 2.78
C ALA A 444 10.55 -10.07 3.86
N ARG A 445 11.56 -10.66 4.51
CA ARG A 445 12.39 -10.00 5.53
C ARG A 445 13.13 -8.78 4.99
N SER A 446 13.80 -8.91 3.84
CA SER A 446 14.50 -7.80 3.19
C SER A 446 13.53 -6.68 2.79
N ASN A 447 12.36 -7.04 2.26
CA ASN A 447 11.31 -6.11 1.88
C ASN A 447 10.73 -5.36 3.08
N ALA A 448 10.54 -6.02 4.23
CA ALA A 448 10.05 -5.40 5.45
C ALA A 448 11.00 -4.29 5.94
N TYR A 449 12.31 -4.56 5.99
CA TYR A 449 13.29 -3.52 6.36
C TYR A 449 13.37 -2.39 5.32
N LYS A 450 13.26 -2.71 4.01
CA LYS A 450 13.19 -1.69 2.95
C LYS A 450 12.01 -0.73 3.18
N LEU A 451 10.85 -1.29 3.47
CA LEU A 451 9.61 -0.58 3.74
C LEU A 451 9.75 0.37 4.94
N LEU A 452 10.26 -0.14 6.08
CA LEU A 452 10.48 0.66 7.29
C LEU A 452 11.51 1.78 7.06
N ALA A 453 12.61 1.50 6.36
CA ALA A 453 13.62 2.50 6.04
C ALA A 453 13.03 3.64 5.20
N ASN A 454 12.31 3.31 4.12
CA ASN A 454 11.70 4.29 3.23
C ASN A 454 10.62 5.14 3.94
N ALA A 455 9.84 4.52 4.84
CA ALA A 455 8.80 5.20 5.59
C ALA A 455 9.34 6.14 6.68
N SER A 456 10.56 5.92 7.18
CA SER A 456 11.14 6.67 8.30
C SER A 456 11.32 8.17 8.01
N TYR A 457 11.62 8.55 6.76
CA TYR A 457 11.66 9.96 6.36
C TYR A 457 10.27 10.60 6.39
N GLY A 458 9.27 9.93 5.81
CA GLY A 458 7.89 10.39 5.84
C GLY A 458 7.35 10.53 7.26
N TYR A 459 7.72 9.61 8.15
CA TYR A 459 7.36 9.64 9.57
C TYR A 459 7.86 10.92 10.29
N GLN A 460 9.11 11.33 10.06
CA GLN A 460 9.64 12.57 10.67
C GLN A 460 8.88 13.82 10.24
N GLY A 461 8.37 13.84 9.00
CA GLY A 461 7.53 14.91 8.47
C GLY A 461 6.03 14.77 8.79
N PHE A 462 5.59 13.66 9.38
CA PHE A 462 4.18 13.38 9.61
C PHE A 462 3.67 14.12 10.86
N PHE A 463 2.73 15.04 10.67
CA PHE A 463 2.26 15.94 11.74
C PHE A 463 1.73 15.21 12.99
N ALA A 464 1.19 14.00 12.85
CA ALA A 464 0.67 13.22 13.97
C ALA A 464 1.71 12.27 14.63
N ALA A 465 2.95 12.24 14.15
CA ALA A 465 4.02 11.41 14.71
C ALA A 465 4.48 11.92 16.10
N ARG A 466 4.83 10.99 17.01
CA ARG A 466 5.48 11.29 18.30
C ARG A 466 6.81 12.04 18.10
N TYR A 467 7.63 11.56 17.17
CA TYR A 467 8.94 12.13 16.86
C TYR A 467 8.95 13.04 15.62
N TYR A 468 7.83 13.71 15.34
CA TYR A 468 7.76 14.74 14.31
C TYR A 468 8.85 15.81 14.52
N CYS A 469 9.58 16.12 13.46
CA CYS A 469 10.53 17.22 13.41
C CYS A 469 10.59 17.78 11.98
N PHE A 470 9.95 18.94 11.79
CA PHE A 470 9.94 19.64 10.51
C PHE A 470 11.37 19.96 10.04
N GLU A 471 12.19 20.41 10.97
CA GLU A 471 13.56 20.86 10.72
C GLU A 471 14.45 19.70 10.29
N ALA A 472 14.29 18.52 10.90
CA ALA A 472 15.00 17.31 10.49
C ALA A 472 14.55 16.81 9.11
N ALA A 473 13.24 16.80 8.84
CA ALA A 473 12.73 16.43 7.52
C ALA A 473 13.21 17.38 6.41
N ALA A 474 13.15 18.70 6.66
CA ALA A 474 13.63 19.71 5.73
C ALA A 474 15.15 19.64 5.52
N ALA A 475 15.93 19.41 6.59
CA ALA A 475 17.38 19.21 6.52
C ALA A 475 17.73 17.95 5.73
N THR A 476 16.98 16.85 5.94
CA THR A 476 17.16 15.59 5.19
C THR A 476 16.95 15.84 3.70
N ALA A 477 15.86 16.50 3.32
CA ALA A 477 15.59 16.82 1.93
C ALA A 477 16.69 17.70 1.33
N ARG A 478 17.15 18.74 2.05
CA ARG A 478 18.24 19.61 1.61
C ARG A 478 19.55 18.84 1.39
N LEU A 479 19.98 18.07 2.39
CA LEU A 479 21.22 17.30 2.33
C LEU A 479 21.17 16.19 1.29
N ALA A 480 19.99 15.59 1.05
CA ALA A 480 19.81 14.67 -0.06
C ALA A 480 20.09 15.36 -1.41
N ARG A 481 19.52 16.55 -1.64
CA ARG A 481 19.80 17.34 -2.85
C ARG A 481 21.27 17.73 -2.98
N GLU A 482 21.91 18.14 -1.89
CA GLU A 482 23.32 18.53 -1.90
C GLU A 482 24.23 17.35 -2.23
N ASN A 483 24.02 16.18 -1.62
CA ASN A 483 24.81 14.99 -1.91
C ASN A 483 24.59 14.48 -3.33
N LEU A 484 23.35 14.52 -3.82
CA LEU A 484 23.04 14.18 -5.21
C LEU A 484 23.80 15.10 -6.19
N LYS A 485 23.73 16.42 -5.99
CA LYS A 485 24.46 17.40 -6.81
C LYS A 485 25.97 17.20 -6.73
N LYS A 486 26.54 16.99 -5.55
CA LYS A 486 27.98 16.72 -5.39
C LYS A 486 28.39 15.46 -6.16
N THR A 487 27.58 14.41 -6.10
CA THR A 487 27.83 13.15 -6.81
C THR A 487 27.77 13.35 -8.32
N MET A 488 26.77 14.11 -8.80
CA MET A 488 26.68 14.51 -10.21
C MET A 488 27.93 15.28 -10.67
N GLU A 489 28.41 16.24 -9.86
CA GLU A 489 29.63 16.99 -10.21
C GLU A 489 30.87 16.08 -10.25
N LYS A 490 30.99 15.09 -9.36
CA LYS A 490 32.08 14.09 -9.44
C LYS A 490 32.00 13.28 -10.73
N ILE A 491 30.82 12.79 -11.10
CA ILE A 491 30.60 12.06 -12.35
C ILE A 491 30.97 12.93 -13.57
N LYS A 492 30.60 14.21 -13.57
CA LYS A 492 30.97 15.15 -14.65
C LYS A 492 32.47 15.41 -14.73
N LYS A 493 33.15 15.59 -13.59
CA LYS A 493 34.61 15.82 -13.55
C LYS A 493 35.40 14.67 -14.16
N GLU A 494 34.88 13.46 -14.05
CA GLU A 494 35.45 12.28 -14.69
C GLU A 494 35.17 12.24 -16.20
N GLY A 495 34.44 13.22 -16.77
CA GLY A 495 34.17 13.32 -18.20
C GLY A 495 32.91 12.59 -18.67
N TYR A 496 32.01 12.20 -17.76
CA TYR A 496 30.73 11.61 -18.13
C TYR A 496 29.65 12.68 -18.31
N LYS A 497 28.83 12.55 -19.36
CA LYS A 497 27.71 13.46 -19.62
C LYS A 497 26.45 12.97 -18.90
N ILE A 498 25.96 13.75 -17.94
CA ILE A 498 24.70 13.47 -17.25
C ILE A 498 23.52 13.83 -18.13
N ILE A 499 22.58 12.90 -18.25
CA ILE A 499 21.35 13.07 -19.04
C ILE A 499 20.16 13.36 -18.15
N TYR A 500 20.07 12.71 -17.00
CA TYR A 500 18.91 12.79 -16.12
C TYR A 500 19.29 12.48 -14.68
N SER A 501 18.54 13.05 -13.73
CA SER A 501 18.58 12.62 -12.33
C SER A 501 17.25 12.92 -11.66
N ASP A 502 16.71 11.96 -10.91
CA ASP A 502 15.48 12.13 -10.13
C ASP A 502 15.66 11.57 -8.74
N THR A 503 15.63 12.49 -7.77
CA THR A 503 15.58 12.24 -6.32
C THR A 503 16.81 11.52 -5.75
N ASP A 504 17.10 10.32 -6.22
CA ASP A 504 18.11 9.38 -5.76
C ASP A 504 18.86 8.68 -6.91
N SER A 505 18.39 8.82 -8.15
CA SER A 505 19.00 8.20 -9.33
C SER A 505 19.76 9.20 -10.22
N ILE A 506 20.83 8.76 -10.88
CA ILE A 506 21.64 9.55 -11.82
C ILE A 506 21.90 8.72 -13.09
N ALA A 507 21.41 9.21 -14.22
CA ALA A 507 21.63 8.64 -15.55
C ALA A 507 22.70 9.43 -16.32
N PHE A 508 23.70 8.75 -16.86
CA PHE A 508 24.77 9.37 -17.62
C PHE A 508 25.26 8.48 -18.76
N LEU A 509 25.86 9.09 -19.79
CA LEU A 509 26.41 8.37 -20.94
C LEU A 509 27.77 7.79 -20.59
N ARG A 510 27.94 6.48 -20.80
CA ARG A 510 29.24 5.78 -20.66
C ARG A 510 30.28 6.27 -21.67
N GLY A 511 29.83 6.63 -22.87
CA GLY A 511 30.71 6.96 -24.00
C GLY A 511 31.57 5.74 -24.39
N LYS A 512 32.85 5.99 -24.70
CA LYS A 512 33.81 4.94 -25.10
C LYS A 512 34.41 4.15 -23.92
N LYS A 513 34.16 4.57 -22.67
CA LYS A 513 34.77 3.97 -21.48
C LYS A 513 34.23 2.58 -21.20
N SER A 514 35.06 1.69 -20.68
CA SER A 514 34.68 0.33 -20.31
C SER A 514 33.73 0.29 -19.10
N LYS A 515 33.01 -0.83 -18.95
CA LYS A 515 32.20 -1.08 -17.74
C LYS A 515 33.06 -1.16 -16.48
N LYS A 516 34.32 -1.62 -16.59
CA LYS A 516 35.27 -1.69 -15.48
C LYS A 516 35.58 -0.29 -14.92
N GLU A 517 35.79 0.69 -15.79
CA GLU A 517 36.01 2.09 -15.38
C GLU A 517 34.78 2.66 -14.65
N VAL A 518 33.56 2.36 -15.13
CA VAL A 518 32.32 2.77 -14.45
C VAL A 518 32.21 2.16 -13.05
N ILE A 519 32.56 0.88 -12.89
CA ILE A 519 32.57 0.20 -11.60
C ILE A 519 33.64 0.79 -10.67
N GLN A 520 34.82 1.15 -11.19
CA GLN A 520 35.86 1.82 -10.41
C GLN A 520 35.43 3.22 -9.98
N LEU A 521 34.76 3.98 -10.85
CA LEU A 521 34.15 5.26 -10.50
C LEU A 521 33.15 5.11 -9.35
N LEU A 522 32.26 4.11 -9.44
CA LEU A 522 31.28 3.84 -8.38
C LEU A 522 31.98 3.58 -7.04
N LYS A 523 33.02 2.74 -7.03
CA LYS A 523 33.82 2.45 -5.83
C LYS A 523 34.47 3.71 -5.26
N ARG A 524 35.07 4.55 -6.11
CA ARG A 524 35.69 5.83 -5.71
C ARG A 524 34.67 6.77 -5.08
N ILE A 525 33.55 7.00 -5.76
CA ILE A 525 32.45 7.83 -5.24
C ILE A 525 31.99 7.32 -3.87
N ASN A 526 31.74 6.01 -3.75
CA ASN A 526 31.29 5.41 -2.50
C ASN A 526 32.31 5.57 -1.36
N SER A 527 33.61 5.50 -1.63
CA SER A 527 34.65 5.71 -0.61
C SER A 527 34.69 7.14 -0.04
N GLU A 528 34.12 8.10 -0.77
CA GLU A 528 34.07 9.51 -0.39
C GLU A 528 32.68 9.95 0.11
N LEU A 529 31.68 9.07 0.05
CA LEU A 529 30.34 9.36 0.56
C LEU A 529 30.32 9.31 2.09
N PRO A 530 29.44 10.09 2.74
CA PRO A 530 29.22 9.99 4.17
C PRO A 530 28.86 8.57 4.60
N GLU A 531 29.26 8.20 5.83
CA GLU A 531 28.93 6.90 6.42
C GLU A 531 27.42 6.60 6.33
N ALA A 532 27.07 5.35 6.01
CA ALA A 532 25.72 4.84 5.71
C ALA A 532 25.11 5.22 4.34
N MET A 533 25.63 6.23 3.64
CA MET A 533 25.24 6.52 2.25
C MET A 533 26.00 5.58 1.29
N GLU A 534 25.29 5.05 0.31
CA GLU A 534 25.85 4.14 -0.69
C GLU A 534 25.11 4.31 -2.01
N LEU A 535 25.88 4.40 -3.08
CA LEU A 535 25.42 4.39 -4.45
C LEU A 535 25.56 2.96 -5.01
N ASP A 536 24.49 2.45 -5.62
CA ASP A 536 24.45 1.15 -6.29
C ASP A 536 24.46 1.36 -7.81
N LEU A 537 25.03 0.41 -8.54
CA LEU A 537 24.84 0.35 -10.00
C LEU A 537 23.46 -0.25 -10.25
N GLU A 538 22.55 0.53 -10.82
CA GLU A 538 21.22 0.03 -11.12
C GLU A 538 21.26 -0.92 -12.33
N ASP A 539 21.76 -0.43 -13.47
CA ASP A 539 21.96 -1.25 -14.68
C ASP A 539 22.80 -0.50 -15.74
N PHE A 540 23.25 -1.26 -16.75
CA PHE A 540 23.71 -0.74 -18.04
C PHE A 540 22.57 -0.82 -19.06
N TYR A 541 22.35 0.29 -19.76
CA TYR A 541 21.25 0.45 -20.70
C TYR A 541 21.77 0.64 -22.12
N MET A 542 21.30 -0.19 -23.05
CA MET A 542 21.59 -0.06 -24.48
C MET A 542 21.10 1.27 -25.00
N ARG A 543 19.83 1.60 -24.72
CA ARG A 543 19.20 2.85 -25.14
C ARG A 543 18.29 3.42 -24.07
N GLY A 544 18.11 4.74 -24.11
CA GLY A 544 17.13 5.45 -23.31
C GLY A 544 16.46 6.57 -24.09
N LEU A 545 15.16 6.71 -23.88
CA LEU A 545 14.30 7.74 -24.45
C LEU A 545 13.88 8.71 -23.35
N PHE A 546 14.16 9.99 -23.55
CA PHE A 546 13.73 11.08 -22.69
C PHE A 546 12.92 12.07 -23.51
N VAL A 547 11.71 12.41 -23.06
CA VAL A 547 10.75 13.19 -23.85
C VAL A 547 10.59 14.62 -23.37
N HIS A 548 10.06 15.49 -24.24
CA HIS A 548 9.66 16.85 -23.89
C HIS A 548 8.42 16.85 -22.98
N LYS A 549 8.20 17.96 -22.24
CA LYS A 549 6.89 18.25 -21.64
C LYS A 549 5.89 18.56 -22.77
N ARG A 550 4.62 18.18 -22.62
CA ARG A 550 3.57 18.49 -23.63
C ARG A 550 3.44 19.98 -23.94
N THR A 551 3.69 20.83 -22.95
CA THR A 551 3.45 22.28 -23.06
C THR A 551 4.69 23.09 -23.42
N THR A 552 5.89 22.50 -23.40
CA THR A 552 7.15 23.24 -23.57
C THR A 552 8.22 22.32 -24.15
N LYS A 553 9.21 22.87 -24.89
CA LYS A 553 10.40 22.14 -25.36
C LYS A 553 11.40 21.78 -24.25
N SER A 554 10.99 21.85 -22.98
CA SER A 554 11.80 21.50 -21.82
C SER A 554 11.62 20.01 -21.48
N GLY A 555 12.56 19.40 -20.77
CA GLY A 555 12.52 17.96 -20.48
C GLY A 555 11.41 17.55 -19.52
N ALA A 556 10.68 16.49 -19.85
CA ALA A 556 9.64 15.95 -18.98
C ALA A 556 10.28 15.18 -17.81
N LYS A 557 10.20 15.79 -16.63
CA LYS A 557 10.59 15.14 -15.37
C LYS A 557 9.79 13.86 -15.16
N LYS A 558 10.45 12.80 -14.71
CA LYS A 558 9.86 11.48 -14.42
C LYS A 558 9.27 10.74 -15.62
N LYS A 559 9.46 11.21 -16.86
CA LYS A 559 8.94 10.58 -18.08
C LYS A 559 10.08 10.11 -18.99
N TYR A 560 10.45 8.84 -18.86
CA TYR A 560 11.57 8.23 -19.59
C TYR A 560 11.38 6.73 -19.76
N ALA A 561 12.04 6.14 -20.76
CA ALA A 561 12.03 4.71 -20.99
C ALA A 561 13.44 4.21 -21.30
N LEU A 562 13.84 3.07 -20.74
CA LEU A 562 15.19 2.51 -20.87
C LEU A 562 15.11 1.05 -21.29
N LEU A 563 16.05 0.59 -22.12
CA LEU A 563 16.21 -0.80 -22.51
C LEU A 563 17.57 -1.30 -22.01
N SER A 564 17.57 -2.24 -21.07
CA SER A 564 18.81 -2.81 -20.52
C SER A 564 19.52 -3.67 -21.55
N GLU A 565 20.81 -3.93 -21.35
CA GLU A 565 21.59 -4.86 -22.18
C GLU A 565 21.06 -6.30 -22.13
N GLU A 566 20.33 -6.66 -21.08
CA GLU A 566 19.62 -7.94 -20.97
C GLU A 566 18.24 -7.93 -21.67
N GLY A 567 17.89 -6.85 -22.37
CA GLY A 567 16.62 -6.69 -23.08
C GLY A 567 15.43 -6.34 -22.20
N LYS A 568 15.64 -5.97 -20.93
CA LYS A 568 14.56 -5.59 -20.01
C LYS A 568 14.14 -4.14 -20.25
N LEU A 569 12.85 -3.92 -20.41
CA LEU A 569 12.27 -2.60 -20.64
C LEU A 569 11.84 -1.95 -19.32
N LYS A 570 12.29 -0.72 -19.07
CA LYS A 570 11.90 0.10 -17.92
C LYS A 570 11.22 1.37 -18.39
N ILE A 571 9.90 1.46 -18.24
CA ILE A 571 9.09 2.64 -18.59
C ILE A 571 8.70 3.39 -17.31
N ARG A 572 8.82 4.73 -17.29
CA ARG A 572 8.47 5.60 -16.16
C ARG A 572 7.72 6.85 -16.64
N GLY A 573 6.65 7.20 -15.94
CA GLY A 573 5.85 8.43 -16.14
C GLY A 573 5.05 8.51 -17.43
N PHE A 574 5.13 7.50 -18.29
CA PHE A 574 4.26 7.33 -19.45
C PHE A 574 2.88 6.79 -19.04
N GLU A 575 1.94 6.95 -19.96
CA GLU A 575 0.53 6.57 -19.81
C GLU A 575 0.32 5.05 -19.77
N THR A 576 1.34 4.24 -20.12
CA THR A 576 1.37 2.76 -20.14
C THR A 576 0.72 2.03 -18.95
N VAL A 577 0.72 2.63 -17.75
CA VAL A 577 0.15 2.05 -16.51
C VAL A 577 -0.93 2.93 -15.88
N ARG A 578 -1.38 3.96 -16.59
CA ARG A 578 -2.39 4.91 -16.09
C ARG A 578 -3.79 4.43 -16.42
N ARG A 579 -4.63 4.27 -15.38
CA ARG A 579 -5.99 3.71 -15.50
C ARG A 579 -6.95 4.59 -16.30
N ASP A 580 -6.70 5.90 -16.27
CA ASP A 580 -7.47 6.90 -17.00
C ASP A 580 -7.15 6.94 -18.51
N TRP A 581 -6.36 5.97 -19.01
CA TRP A 581 -6.10 5.74 -20.43
C TRP A 581 -6.61 4.36 -20.84
N CYS A 582 -7.24 4.28 -22.00
CA CYS A 582 -7.75 3.01 -22.52
C CYS A 582 -6.60 2.04 -22.85
N MET A 583 -6.90 0.74 -22.80
CA MET A 583 -5.94 -0.33 -23.07
C MET A 583 -5.24 -0.18 -24.42
N LEU A 584 -5.95 0.23 -25.47
CA LEU A 584 -5.39 0.50 -26.79
C LEU A 584 -4.23 1.50 -26.72
N ALA A 585 -4.44 2.66 -26.08
CA ALA A 585 -3.45 3.72 -26.01
C ALA A 585 -2.20 3.28 -25.22
N ARG A 586 -2.41 2.53 -24.13
CA ARG A 586 -1.33 2.02 -23.28
C ARG A 586 -0.47 0.98 -23.97
N ARG A 587 -1.11 -0.01 -24.62
CA ARG A 587 -0.42 -1.03 -25.41
C ARG A 587 0.35 -0.38 -26.55
N LEU A 588 -0.32 0.46 -27.35
CA LEU A 588 0.32 1.15 -28.47
C LEU A 588 1.52 1.98 -28.03
N GLN A 589 1.40 2.74 -26.95
CA GLN A 589 2.52 3.52 -26.41
C GLN A 589 3.68 2.62 -25.97
N SER A 590 3.39 1.50 -25.31
CA SER A 590 4.41 0.54 -24.86
C SER A 590 5.15 -0.07 -26.06
N ASP A 591 4.41 -0.52 -27.07
CA ASP A 591 4.95 -1.12 -28.29
C ASP A 591 5.79 -0.12 -29.10
N ILE A 592 5.35 1.14 -29.18
CA ILE A 592 6.10 2.23 -29.84
C ILE A 592 7.42 2.49 -29.12
N ILE A 593 7.38 2.62 -27.80
CA ILE A 593 8.59 2.83 -26.98
C ILE A 593 9.55 1.67 -27.16
N GLU A 594 9.06 0.43 -27.08
CA GLU A 594 9.86 -0.77 -27.24
C GLU A 594 10.50 -0.84 -28.62
N LYS A 595 9.73 -0.60 -29.68
CA LYS A 595 10.25 -0.58 -31.06
C LYS A 595 11.35 0.46 -31.21
N ILE A 596 11.13 1.69 -30.75
CA ILE A 596 12.11 2.78 -30.82
C ILE A 596 13.39 2.42 -30.07
N LEU A 597 13.30 1.86 -28.87
CA LEU A 597 14.49 1.49 -28.09
C LEU A 597 15.25 0.31 -28.71
N LYS A 598 14.56 -0.62 -29.36
CA LYS A 598 15.18 -1.75 -30.07
C LYS A 598 15.84 -1.33 -31.39
N THR A 599 15.22 -0.44 -32.18
CA THR A 599 15.73 -0.04 -33.51
C THR A 599 16.61 1.21 -33.48
N GLY A 600 16.48 2.05 -32.45
CA GLY A 600 17.13 3.37 -32.39
C GLY A 600 16.48 4.43 -33.29
N ASN A 601 15.33 4.14 -33.92
CA ASN A 601 14.63 5.07 -34.82
C ASN A 601 13.11 4.86 -34.81
N GLU A 602 12.40 5.85 -35.33
CA GLU A 602 10.95 6.00 -35.30
C GLU A 602 10.20 5.31 -36.44
N LYS A 603 10.88 4.87 -37.51
CA LYS A 603 10.26 4.36 -38.75
C LYS A 603 9.25 3.23 -38.51
N LYS A 604 9.66 2.17 -37.80
CA LYS A 604 8.77 1.02 -37.49
C LYS A 604 7.65 1.40 -36.52
N ALA A 605 7.91 2.32 -35.60
CA ALA A 605 6.91 2.82 -34.66
C ALA A 605 5.84 3.69 -35.36
N LEU A 606 6.26 4.49 -36.35
CA LEU A 606 5.35 5.32 -37.15
C LEU A 606 4.43 4.46 -38.02
N LEU A 607 4.94 3.37 -38.60
CA LEU A 607 4.12 2.40 -39.34
C LEU A 607 3.05 1.77 -38.44
N LEU A 608 3.45 1.33 -37.23
CA LEU A 608 2.51 0.80 -36.24
C LEU A 608 1.43 1.82 -35.89
N LEU A 609 1.81 3.07 -35.61
CA LEU A 609 0.86 4.14 -35.30
C LEU A 609 -0.16 4.34 -36.44
N LYS A 610 0.31 4.41 -37.69
CA LYS A 610 -0.57 4.57 -38.87
C LYS A 610 -1.54 3.40 -39.02
N GLU A 611 -1.08 2.17 -38.83
CA GLU A 611 -1.93 0.97 -38.89
C GLU A 611 -2.99 0.98 -37.79
N THR A 612 -2.62 1.32 -36.56
CA THR A 612 -3.56 1.42 -35.43
C THR A 612 -4.60 2.50 -35.67
N ILE A 613 -4.22 3.67 -36.20
CA ILE A 613 -5.16 4.74 -36.54
C ILE A 613 -6.13 4.30 -37.63
N LYS A 614 -5.65 3.57 -38.66
CA LYS A 614 -6.50 3.00 -39.70
C LYS A 614 -7.55 2.07 -39.09
N LYS A 615 -7.14 1.10 -38.26
CA LYS A 615 -8.05 0.19 -37.55
C LYS A 615 -9.05 0.94 -36.65
N LEU A 616 -8.59 1.98 -35.94
CA LEU A 616 -9.43 2.82 -35.11
C LEU A 616 -10.51 3.55 -35.92
N ARG A 617 -10.14 4.17 -37.05
CA ARG A 617 -11.08 4.88 -37.94
C ARG A 617 -12.07 3.94 -38.61
N GLU A 618 -11.64 2.72 -38.94
CA GLU A 618 -12.48 1.68 -39.56
C GLU A 618 -13.44 0.96 -38.58
N GLY A 619 -13.44 1.29 -37.28
CA GLY A 619 -14.31 0.62 -36.31
C GLY A 619 -13.82 -0.77 -35.88
N LYS A 620 -12.58 -1.15 -36.21
CA LYS A 620 -12.05 -2.52 -36.01
C LYS A 620 -11.38 -2.75 -34.66
N ILE A 621 -11.42 -1.77 -33.75
CA ILE A 621 -10.89 -1.93 -32.39
C ILE A 621 -11.96 -2.55 -31.50
N GLN A 622 -11.59 -3.59 -30.76
CA GLN A 622 -12.49 -4.23 -29.81
C GLN A 622 -12.86 -3.25 -28.68
N LYS A 623 -14.14 -3.24 -28.28
CA LYS A 623 -14.68 -2.33 -27.27
C LYS A 623 -13.95 -2.41 -25.92
N ASN A 624 -13.57 -3.61 -25.49
CA ASN A 624 -12.81 -3.84 -24.26
C ASN A 624 -11.45 -3.10 -24.25
N GLU A 625 -10.82 -2.90 -25.41
CA GLU A 625 -9.58 -2.13 -25.53
C GLU A 625 -9.79 -0.61 -25.33
N LEU A 626 -11.04 -0.14 -25.40
CA LEU A 626 -11.42 1.26 -25.38
C LEU A 626 -12.01 1.72 -24.04
N ILE A 627 -12.28 0.79 -23.11
CA ILE A 627 -12.79 1.11 -21.78
C ILE A 627 -11.78 1.97 -21.02
N ILE A 628 -12.26 3.08 -20.45
CA ILE A 628 -11.51 4.01 -19.61
C ILE A 628 -11.94 3.81 -18.16
N LYS A 629 -10.97 3.73 -17.23
CA LYS A 629 -11.23 3.54 -15.79
C LYS A 629 -10.83 4.77 -14.99
N THR A 630 -11.78 5.43 -14.34
CA THR A 630 -11.50 6.65 -13.54
C THR A 630 -12.08 6.53 -12.13
N GLN A 631 -11.29 6.91 -11.12
CA GLN A 631 -11.76 6.95 -9.74
C GLN A 631 -12.56 8.23 -9.46
N LEU A 632 -13.74 8.09 -8.83
CA LEU A 632 -14.43 9.23 -8.24
C LEU A 632 -13.68 9.69 -6.99
N LYS A 633 -13.33 10.98 -6.93
CA LYS A 633 -12.58 11.55 -5.80
C LYS A 633 -13.47 12.08 -4.69
N LYS A 634 -14.75 12.33 -5.00
CA LYS A 634 -15.75 12.92 -4.12
C LYS A 634 -17.14 12.39 -4.50
N PRO A 635 -18.17 12.62 -3.67
CA PRO A 635 -19.54 12.28 -4.04
C PRO A 635 -19.93 12.94 -5.37
N ILE A 636 -20.77 12.27 -6.15
CA ILE A 636 -21.23 12.74 -7.48
C ILE A 636 -21.75 14.17 -7.40
N ASP A 637 -22.59 14.46 -6.40
CA ASP A 637 -23.24 15.76 -6.21
C ASP A 637 -22.26 16.89 -5.81
N SER A 638 -21.01 16.55 -5.44
CA SER A 638 -19.95 17.51 -5.10
C SER A 638 -19.10 17.95 -6.30
N TYR A 639 -19.38 17.44 -7.51
CA TYR A 639 -18.70 17.85 -8.74
C TYR A 639 -19.37 19.07 -9.38
N GLN A 640 -18.62 20.19 -9.47
CA GLN A 640 -19.08 21.40 -10.17
C GLN A 640 -19.13 21.22 -11.69
N SER A 641 -18.23 20.39 -12.24
CA SER A 641 -18.16 20.04 -13.65
C SER A 641 -18.36 18.53 -13.81
N LYS A 642 -19.28 18.15 -14.69
CA LYS A 642 -19.59 16.75 -15.00
C LYS A 642 -18.69 16.26 -16.13
N GLY A 643 -17.54 15.71 -15.76
CA GLY A 643 -16.69 14.95 -16.69
C GLY A 643 -17.28 13.58 -17.03
N PRO A 644 -16.73 12.87 -18.03
CA PRO A 644 -17.27 11.58 -18.47
C PRO A 644 -17.48 10.55 -17.35
N HIS A 645 -16.50 10.39 -16.47
CA HIS A 645 -16.60 9.52 -15.29
C HIS A 645 -17.72 9.90 -14.31
N VAL A 646 -18.10 11.18 -14.20
CA VAL A 646 -19.22 11.62 -13.36
C VAL A 646 -20.55 11.29 -14.03
N ILE A 647 -20.64 11.47 -15.35
CA ILE A 647 -21.84 11.10 -16.12
C ILE A 647 -22.06 9.58 -16.08
N ALA A 648 -21.00 8.78 -16.28
CA ALA A 648 -21.06 7.33 -16.15
C ALA A 648 -21.50 6.93 -14.73
N ALA A 649 -20.94 7.56 -13.70
CA ALA A 649 -21.36 7.34 -12.32
C ALA A 649 -22.84 7.69 -12.07
N GLU A 650 -23.37 8.75 -12.68
CA GLU A 650 -24.80 9.09 -12.62
C GLU A 650 -25.66 8.04 -13.32
N LYS A 651 -25.23 7.52 -14.48
CA LYS A 651 -25.91 6.40 -15.17
C LYS A 651 -25.93 5.15 -14.29
N MET A 652 -24.79 4.77 -13.71
CA MET A 652 -24.68 3.66 -12.76
C MET A 652 -25.63 3.86 -11.57
N LYS A 653 -25.66 5.06 -10.97
CA LYS A 653 -26.58 5.37 -9.86
C LYS A 653 -28.05 5.23 -10.28
N LYS A 654 -28.40 5.64 -11.50
CA LYS A 654 -29.77 5.51 -12.06
C LYS A 654 -30.13 4.05 -12.35
N SER A 655 -29.18 3.20 -12.74
CA SER A 655 -29.39 1.76 -12.92
C SER A 655 -29.39 0.97 -11.59
N GLY A 656 -29.39 1.66 -10.44
CA GLY A 656 -29.40 1.04 -9.12
C GLY A 656 -28.01 0.62 -8.60
N THR A 657 -26.94 0.86 -9.37
CA THR A 657 -25.57 0.55 -8.95
C THR A 657 -25.08 1.60 -7.96
N LYS A 658 -24.58 1.16 -6.80
CA LYS A 658 -24.06 2.08 -5.77
C LYS A 658 -22.69 2.62 -6.17
N VAL A 659 -22.57 3.94 -6.10
CA VAL A 659 -21.35 4.66 -6.47
C VAL A 659 -21.02 5.68 -5.38
N PHE A 660 -19.79 5.66 -4.87
CA PHE A 660 -19.33 6.54 -3.80
C PHE A 660 -17.94 7.11 -4.09
N ALA A 661 -17.50 8.07 -3.28
CA ALA A 661 -16.14 8.60 -3.36
C ALA A 661 -15.12 7.48 -3.13
N GLY A 662 -14.30 7.20 -4.14
CA GLY A 662 -13.35 6.10 -4.15
C GLY A 662 -13.71 4.99 -5.14
N SER A 663 -14.97 4.92 -5.61
CA SER A 663 -15.39 3.96 -6.64
C SER A 663 -14.61 4.17 -7.94
N ILE A 664 -14.23 3.06 -8.58
CA ILE A 664 -13.68 3.05 -9.93
C ILE A 664 -14.86 2.97 -10.91
N ILE A 665 -14.90 3.91 -11.84
CA ILE A 665 -15.94 4.03 -12.86
C ILE A 665 -15.36 3.63 -14.19
N GLU A 666 -15.96 2.63 -14.82
CA GLU A 666 -15.61 2.16 -16.15
C GLU A 666 -16.62 2.72 -17.15
N TYR A 667 -16.12 3.26 -18.26
CA TYR A 667 -16.97 3.79 -19.33
C TYR A 667 -16.21 3.84 -20.65
N PHE A 668 -16.94 4.01 -21.75
CA PHE A 668 -16.38 4.28 -23.07
C PHE A 668 -17.12 5.45 -23.72
N VAL A 669 -16.47 6.14 -24.67
CA VAL A 669 -17.09 7.24 -25.42
C VAL A 669 -17.55 6.77 -26.80
N GLY A 670 -18.84 6.91 -27.09
CA GLY A 670 -19.50 6.47 -28.31
C GLY A 670 -19.81 7.60 -29.29
N LYS A 671 -20.21 7.23 -30.51
CA LYS A 671 -20.69 8.18 -31.52
C LYS A 671 -22.04 8.77 -31.09
N THR A 672 -22.22 10.07 -31.28
CA THR A 672 -23.52 10.72 -31.15
C THR A 672 -24.17 10.87 -32.53
N LYS A 673 -25.50 10.75 -32.61
CA LYS A 673 -26.26 10.94 -33.86
C LYS A 673 -26.38 12.42 -34.27
N GLU A 674 -26.02 13.37 -33.39
CA GLU A 674 -26.12 14.82 -33.63
C GLU A 674 -24.77 15.54 -33.37
N LYS A 675 -24.41 16.49 -34.25
CA LYS A 675 -23.13 17.24 -34.25
C LYS A 675 -22.98 18.27 -33.11
N ARG A 676 -24.03 18.55 -32.31
CA ARG A 676 -24.05 19.64 -31.31
C ARG A 676 -24.75 19.26 -30.01
N LYS A 677 -24.24 18.31 -29.22
CA LYS A 677 -24.66 18.14 -27.81
C LYS A 677 -23.53 17.77 -26.85
N LYS A 678 -23.81 18.01 -25.55
CA LYS A 678 -22.91 17.93 -24.39
C LYS A 678 -22.25 16.54 -24.29
N ILE A 679 -20.99 16.50 -23.86
CA ILE A 679 -20.15 15.29 -23.67
C ILE A 679 -20.90 14.12 -22.98
N GLY A 680 -21.90 14.39 -22.13
CA GLY A 680 -22.62 13.35 -21.39
C GLY A 680 -23.47 12.38 -22.21
N GLU A 681 -23.99 12.77 -23.38
CA GLU A 681 -24.75 11.84 -24.23
C GLU A 681 -23.85 10.87 -25.00
N ALA A 682 -22.56 11.18 -25.11
CA ALA A 682 -21.56 10.34 -25.75
C ALA A 682 -20.92 9.32 -24.79
N VAL A 683 -21.27 9.31 -23.50
CA VAL A 683 -20.65 8.44 -22.49
C VAL A 683 -21.52 7.23 -22.26
N PHE A 684 -20.94 6.05 -22.39
CA PHE A 684 -21.63 4.76 -22.26
C PHE A 684 -20.94 3.86 -21.23
N LEU A 685 -21.73 3.08 -20.49
CA LEU A 685 -21.26 2.02 -19.61
C LEU A 685 -20.77 0.81 -20.43
N PRO A 686 -19.82 0.00 -19.93
CA PRO A 686 -19.26 -1.13 -20.67
C PRO A 686 -20.28 -2.11 -21.26
N GLU A 687 -21.44 -2.26 -20.62
CA GLU A 687 -22.55 -3.12 -21.03
C GLU A 687 -23.48 -2.49 -22.09
N GLU A 688 -23.49 -1.16 -22.25
CA GLU A 688 -24.38 -0.48 -23.21
C GLU A 688 -23.91 -0.73 -24.66
N ASN A 689 -24.81 -1.14 -25.56
CA ASN A 689 -24.46 -1.37 -26.96
C ASN A 689 -24.40 -0.05 -27.75
N ALA A 690 -23.19 0.43 -28.04
CA ALA A 690 -22.96 1.60 -28.91
C ALA A 690 -21.59 1.52 -29.58
N ASP A 691 -21.50 2.03 -30.81
CA ASP A 691 -20.24 2.21 -31.51
C ASP A 691 -19.39 3.29 -30.84
N TYR A 692 -18.09 3.04 -30.71
CA TYR A 692 -17.15 4.01 -30.18
C TYR A 692 -16.93 5.19 -31.14
N ASP A 693 -16.60 6.39 -30.63
CA ASP A 693 -16.22 7.55 -31.45
C ASP A 693 -14.72 7.53 -31.78
N PRO A 694 -14.30 7.21 -33.02
CA PRO A 694 -12.89 7.15 -33.40
C PRO A 694 -12.18 8.49 -33.22
N SER A 695 -12.87 9.61 -33.42
CA SER A 695 -12.29 10.96 -33.31
C SER A 695 -11.97 11.30 -31.87
N TYR A 696 -12.85 10.93 -30.93
CA TYR A 696 -12.60 11.07 -29.51
C TYR A 696 -11.33 10.31 -29.09
N TYR A 697 -11.25 9.01 -29.41
CA TYR A 697 -10.09 8.19 -29.02
C TYR A 697 -8.81 8.64 -29.70
N LEU A 698 -8.87 9.03 -30.98
CA LEU A 698 -7.70 9.53 -31.69
C LEU A 698 -7.13 10.77 -30.96
N ASN A 699 -7.98 11.76 -30.68
CA ASN A 699 -7.55 13.06 -30.16
C ASN A 699 -7.29 13.08 -28.64
N ASN A 700 -7.96 12.23 -27.86
CA ASN A 700 -7.89 12.26 -26.40
C ASN A 700 -7.11 11.08 -25.80
N GLN A 701 -6.85 10.01 -26.56
CA GLN A 701 -6.24 8.77 -26.04
C GLN A 701 -5.01 8.35 -26.87
N VAL A 702 -5.12 8.26 -28.19
CA VAL A 702 -4.02 7.74 -29.03
C VAL A 702 -2.93 8.78 -29.25
N LEU A 703 -3.25 9.93 -29.84
CA LEU A 703 -2.24 10.94 -30.19
C LEU A 703 -1.53 11.53 -28.98
N PRO A 704 -2.24 11.96 -27.91
CA PRO A 704 -1.54 12.58 -26.80
C PRO A 704 -0.61 11.59 -26.06
N ALA A 705 -0.91 10.28 -26.11
CA ALA A 705 -0.02 9.27 -25.53
C ALA A 705 1.34 9.22 -26.26
N VAL A 706 1.37 9.46 -27.56
CA VAL A 706 2.58 9.20 -28.37
C VAL A 706 3.23 10.44 -28.97
N GLU A 707 2.57 11.60 -28.98
CA GLU A 707 3.07 12.84 -29.61
C GLU A 707 4.48 13.21 -29.11
N ASN A 708 4.69 13.28 -27.79
CA ASN A 708 5.97 13.66 -27.19
C ASN A 708 7.13 12.70 -27.52
N ILE A 709 6.81 11.46 -27.92
CA ILE A 709 7.81 10.45 -28.31
C ILE A 709 8.30 10.79 -29.72
N PHE A 710 7.38 11.06 -30.65
CA PHE A 710 7.70 11.40 -32.04
C PHE A 710 8.30 12.80 -32.20
N ASP A 711 7.93 13.74 -31.32
CA ASP A 711 8.54 15.08 -31.26
C ASP A 711 10.07 15.04 -31.11
N ILE A 712 10.61 13.98 -30.49
CA ILE A 712 12.07 13.77 -30.35
C ILE A 712 12.76 13.57 -31.68
N PHE A 713 12.03 13.08 -32.68
CA PHE A 713 12.49 12.86 -34.04
C PHE A 713 12.08 14.00 -34.98
N GLY A 714 11.53 15.10 -34.44
CA GLY A 714 11.02 16.23 -35.24
C GLY A 714 9.73 15.89 -36.02
N ILE A 715 9.02 14.84 -35.64
CA ILE A 715 7.84 14.37 -36.36
C ILE A 715 6.57 14.94 -35.72
N ASN A 716 5.88 15.83 -36.45
CA ASN A 716 4.53 16.25 -36.09
C ASN A 716 3.50 15.22 -36.57
N ILE A 717 3.14 14.29 -35.68
CA ILE A 717 2.18 13.24 -36.03
C ILE A 717 0.79 13.77 -36.38
N LYS A 718 0.36 14.92 -35.83
CA LYS A 718 -0.97 15.49 -36.12
C LYS A 718 -1.05 15.91 -37.59
N GLU A 719 -0.04 16.61 -38.08
CA GLU A 719 0.05 17.03 -39.48
C GLU A 719 0.09 15.84 -40.45
N ILE A 720 0.88 14.81 -40.11
CA ILE A 720 0.97 13.57 -40.92
C ILE A 720 -0.38 12.87 -41.04
N ILE A 721 -1.21 12.91 -39.99
CA ILE A 721 -2.48 12.20 -39.92
C ILE A 721 -3.64 13.02 -40.51
N GLU A 722 -3.53 14.36 -40.49
CA GLU A 722 -4.44 15.30 -41.14
C GLU A 722 -4.14 15.49 -42.64
N GLY A 723 -3.02 14.95 -43.14
CA GLY A 723 -2.65 15.03 -44.57
C GLY A 723 -2.05 16.38 -44.98
N LYS A 724 -1.69 17.24 -44.02
CA LYS A 724 -0.98 18.50 -44.30
C LYS A 724 0.51 18.18 -44.43
N LYS A 725 0.97 18.03 -45.67
CA LYS A 725 2.39 17.83 -45.98
C LYS A 725 3.20 19.03 -45.49
N GLN A 726 4.22 18.79 -44.68
CA GLN A 726 5.28 19.76 -44.45
C GLN A 726 6.19 19.71 -45.70
N THR A 727 6.07 20.69 -46.59
CA THR A 727 7.16 21.05 -47.49
C THR A 727 8.27 21.62 -46.62
N SER A 728 9.44 20.99 -46.62
CA SER A 728 10.58 21.55 -45.90
C SER A 728 11.17 22.69 -46.73
N LEU A 729 11.70 23.72 -46.09
CA LEU A 729 12.43 24.81 -46.76
C LEU A 729 13.70 24.33 -47.50
N LEU A 730 14.06 23.05 -47.38
CA LEU A 730 15.13 22.39 -48.14
C LEU A 730 14.65 21.86 -49.50
N ASP A 731 13.35 21.87 -49.78
CA ASP A 731 12.81 21.52 -51.10
C ASP A 731 12.85 22.73 -52.08
N PHE A 732 13.42 23.87 -51.67
CA PHE A 732 13.51 25.10 -52.46
C PHE A 732 14.91 25.74 -52.55
N LYS A 733 15.99 25.05 -52.15
CA LYS A 733 17.37 25.48 -52.46
C LYS A 733 18.33 24.32 -52.66
#